data_AF-B3LUG4-F1
#
_entry.id   AF-B3LUG4-F1
#
_cell.length_a   1.000
_cell.length_b   1.000
_cell.length_c   1.000
_cell.angle_alpha   90.00
_cell.angle_beta   90.00
_cell.angle_gamma   90.00
#
_symmetry.space_group_name_H-M   'P 1'
#
loop_
_entity.id
_entity.type
_entity.pdbx_description
1 polymer ?
#
loop_
_entity_poly.entity_id
_entity_poly.type
_entity_poly.pdbx_seq_one_letter_code
_entity_poly.pdbx_strand_id
1 'polypeptide(L)'
;MLSFCDYFWSEDLVSGLDVLFDRLYHGCEQCDLFIQLFASRMQFEVSHGRQLFGIEAGMDNLKAVQEDEDEGVTVSRALRGILQEMSQEGTHHLTIASNIESLVLQPFSKWCIEHRERIQYSEKTLLTNVNNFRKSKKYVSKLEKEYFNKCRQLEEFKRTHFNEDELANAMKSLKIQNKYEEDVAREKDHRFFNRIAGIDFDYKTMKETLQLLLTKLPKTDYKLPLISYSLSNTNNGGEITKFLLDHMSLKDIDQAETFGQDLLNLGFLKYCNGVGNTFVNSKKFQYQWKNTAYMFANVPMPGSEEPTTGESLISRFNNWDGSSAKEIIQSKIGNDQGAAKIQAPHISDNERTLFRMMDALAASDKKYYQECFKMDALRCSVEELLIDHLSFMEKCESDRLNAIKKATLDFCSTLGNKISSLKLCIDKMLTLENDIDPTADLLQLLVKYKTGSFKPQAIVYNNYYNPGSFQNFGVDLETRCRLDKKVVPLIISSIFSYMDKIYPDLSNDKVRTSIWTDSVKLSLTHQLRNLLNKQQFHNEGEIFDILSTSKLEPSTIASVVKIYLLELPDPLIPNDVSDILRMLYLDYPPLVETALQNSTSSPENQRDDDNEEGFDTKRIRGLYTTLSSLSKPHIATLDAITTHFYRLIKILKMGENGNEVADEFTVSISQEFANCIIQSKITDDNEIGFKIFYDLLTHKKQIFHELKRQNSKN
;
A
#
# COMPACT_ATOMS: atom_id res chain seq x y z
N MET A 1 28.87 -28.73 2.12
CA MET A 1 27.79 -27.80 2.51
C MET A 1 27.05 -28.48 3.65
N LEU A 2 26.68 -27.77 4.71
CA LEU A 2 25.90 -28.36 5.80
C LEU A 2 24.44 -28.49 5.32
N SER A 3 23.78 -29.63 5.54
CA SER A 3 22.39 -29.87 5.13
C SER A 3 21.52 -30.33 6.30
N PHE A 4 20.20 -30.22 6.18
CA PHE A 4 19.30 -30.71 7.25
C PHE A 4 19.42 -32.24 7.41
N CYS A 5 19.62 -32.93 6.30
CA CYS A 5 19.81 -34.37 6.23
C CYS A 5 21.04 -34.88 6.97
N ASP A 6 22.03 -34.03 7.26
CA ASP A 6 23.26 -34.44 7.94
C ASP A 6 23.24 -34.12 9.45
N TYR A 7 22.47 -33.12 9.90
CA TYR A 7 22.67 -32.51 11.22
C TYR A 7 21.46 -32.52 12.16
N PHE A 8 20.28 -32.99 11.73
CA PHE A 8 19.09 -33.11 12.61
C PHE A 8 18.83 -34.53 13.11
N TRP A 9 19.90 -35.31 13.29
CA TRP A 9 19.84 -36.65 13.88
C TRP A 9 20.02 -36.64 15.39
N SER A 10 19.42 -37.62 16.05
CA SER A 10 19.58 -37.88 17.49
C SER A 10 19.45 -39.37 17.75
N GLU A 11 20.05 -39.88 18.82
CA GLU A 11 20.00 -41.32 19.16
C GLU A 11 18.55 -41.83 19.31
N ASP A 12 17.66 -40.95 19.76
CA ASP A 12 16.26 -41.25 19.97
C ASP A 12 15.35 -40.82 18.80
N LEU A 13 15.93 -40.25 17.74
CA LEU A 13 15.32 -39.75 16.50
C LEU A 13 14.24 -38.68 16.67
N VAL A 14 13.92 -38.26 17.90
CA VAL A 14 12.87 -37.28 18.20
C VAL A 14 13.48 -35.94 18.56
N SER A 15 14.52 -35.94 19.41
CA SER A 15 15.10 -34.70 19.92
C SER A 15 15.60 -33.78 18.79
N GLY A 16 16.20 -34.36 17.74
CA GLY A 16 16.63 -33.60 16.56
C GLY A 16 15.47 -32.99 15.76
N LEU A 17 14.35 -33.71 15.65
CA LEU A 17 13.15 -33.22 14.98
C LEU A 17 12.46 -32.12 15.78
N ASP A 18 12.36 -32.27 17.10
CA ASP A 18 11.75 -31.26 17.97
C ASP A 18 12.49 -29.92 17.83
N VAL A 19 13.83 -29.95 17.84
CA VAL A 19 14.64 -28.74 17.62
C VAL A 19 14.41 -28.16 16.22
N LEU A 20 14.37 -28.99 15.18
CA LEU A 20 14.14 -28.51 13.82
C LEU A 20 12.77 -27.84 13.68
N PHE A 21 11.70 -28.51 14.10
CA PHE A 21 10.35 -28.01 13.93
C PHE A 21 10.07 -26.78 14.79
N ASP A 22 10.61 -26.70 16.01
CA ASP A 22 10.61 -25.47 16.82
C ASP A 22 11.19 -24.29 16.03
N ARG A 23 12.33 -24.48 15.36
CA ARG A 23 12.95 -23.43 14.54
C ARG A 23 12.17 -23.11 13.27
N LEU A 24 11.56 -24.09 12.61
CA LEU A 24 10.70 -23.86 11.44
C LEU A 24 9.42 -23.08 11.82
N TYR A 25 8.81 -23.38 12.97
CA TYR A 25 7.68 -22.62 13.48
C TYR A 25 8.08 -21.21 13.89
N HIS A 26 9.24 -21.04 14.54
CA HIS A 26 9.79 -19.71 14.78
C HIS A 26 9.99 -18.93 13.48
N GLY A 27 10.41 -19.59 12.39
CA GLY A 27 10.46 -18.98 11.06
C GLY A 27 9.10 -18.49 10.55
N CYS A 28 8.01 -19.19 10.89
CA CYS A 28 6.65 -18.76 10.58
C CYS A 28 6.21 -17.55 11.44
N GLU A 29 6.56 -17.52 12.73
CA GLU A 29 6.30 -16.35 13.59
C GLU A 29 7.01 -15.10 13.07
N GLN A 30 8.23 -15.24 12.54
CA GLN A 30 8.94 -14.14 11.88
C GLN A 30 8.13 -13.60 10.69
N CYS A 31 7.55 -14.47 9.85
CA CYS A 31 6.67 -14.03 8.77
C CYS A 31 5.47 -13.23 9.29
N ASP A 32 4.85 -13.68 10.39
CA ASP A 32 3.70 -12.99 10.99
C ASP A 32 4.09 -11.58 11.48
N LEU A 33 5.30 -11.39 12.02
CA LEU A 33 5.82 -10.08 12.39
C LEU A 33 5.97 -9.14 11.18
N PHE A 34 6.44 -9.64 10.04
CA PHE A 34 6.49 -8.85 8.79
C PHE A 34 5.08 -8.46 8.31
N ILE A 35 4.11 -9.38 8.38
CA ILE A 35 2.72 -9.09 8.04
C ILE A 35 2.17 -7.98 8.96
N GLN A 36 2.39 -8.09 10.27
CA GLN A 36 1.96 -7.07 11.24
C GLN A 36 2.62 -5.71 10.97
N LEU A 37 3.91 -5.69 10.66
CA LEU A 37 4.64 -4.47 10.30
C LEU A 37 4.03 -3.80 9.06
N PHE A 38 3.83 -4.56 7.98
CA PHE A 38 3.26 -4.04 6.73
C PHE A 38 1.82 -3.57 6.91
N ALA A 39 1.00 -4.30 7.68
CA ALA A 39 -0.37 -3.92 8.00
C ALA A 39 -0.41 -2.63 8.84
N SER A 40 0.47 -2.51 9.84
CA SER A 40 0.57 -1.30 10.65
C SER A 40 0.94 -0.09 9.80
N ARG A 41 1.94 -0.23 8.91
CA ARG A 41 2.32 0.83 7.98
C ARG A 41 1.15 1.22 7.07
N MET A 42 0.46 0.25 6.49
CA MET A 42 -0.72 0.48 5.65
C MET A 42 -1.79 1.30 6.38
N GLN A 43 -2.10 0.98 7.65
CA GLN A 43 -3.08 1.72 8.43
C GLN A 43 -2.65 3.17 8.68
N PHE A 44 -1.36 3.43 8.90
CA PHE A 44 -0.84 4.79 9.02
C PHE A 44 -0.99 5.57 7.71
N GLU A 45 -0.70 4.95 6.57
CA GLU A 45 -0.92 5.55 5.25
C GLU A 45 -2.41 5.87 5.00
N VAL A 46 -3.33 4.99 5.41
CA VAL A 46 -4.79 5.25 5.33
C VAL A 46 -5.18 6.43 6.19
N SER A 47 -4.76 6.46 7.45
CA SER A 47 -5.09 7.54 8.38
C SER A 47 -4.57 8.88 7.87
N HIS A 48 -3.30 8.94 7.48
CA HIS A 48 -2.67 10.14 6.96
C HIS A 48 -3.35 10.61 5.67
N GLY A 49 -3.56 9.68 4.72
CA GLY A 49 -4.21 9.99 3.45
C GLY A 49 -5.64 10.55 3.61
N ARG A 50 -6.42 10.01 4.56
CA ARG A 50 -7.78 10.52 4.86
C ARG A 50 -7.75 11.92 5.48
N GLN A 51 -6.80 12.18 6.37
CA GLN A 51 -6.65 13.50 7.01
C GLN A 51 -6.30 14.57 5.99
N LEU A 52 -5.36 14.29 5.09
CA LEU A 52 -4.99 15.21 4.01
C LEU A 52 -6.12 15.40 2.99
N PHE A 53 -6.77 14.31 2.57
CA PHE A 53 -7.89 14.39 1.62
C PHE A 53 -9.05 15.26 2.14
N GLY A 54 -9.34 15.15 3.43
CA GLY A 54 -10.42 15.87 4.10
C GLY A 54 -10.01 17.21 4.74
N ILE A 55 -8.86 17.78 4.38
CA ILE A 55 -8.31 18.95 5.08
C ILE A 55 -9.25 20.16 5.10
N GLU A 56 -10.00 20.37 4.01
CA GLU A 56 -10.97 21.47 3.89
C GLU A 56 -12.08 21.41 4.95
N ALA A 57 -12.47 20.21 5.41
CA ALA A 57 -13.51 20.05 6.40
C ALA A 57 -13.10 20.56 7.80
N GLY A 58 -11.79 20.74 8.03
CA GLY A 58 -11.25 21.31 9.27
C GLY A 58 -11.09 22.83 9.25
N MET A 59 -11.41 23.50 8.14
CA MET A 59 -11.21 24.94 7.97
C MET A 59 -12.52 25.71 8.12
N ASP A 60 -12.67 26.43 9.24
CA ASP A 60 -13.79 27.33 9.46
C ASP A 60 -13.77 28.50 8.47
N ASN A 61 -14.96 28.93 8.01
CA ASN A 61 -15.17 30.09 7.13
C ASN A 61 -14.53 30.02 5.73
N LEU A 62 -13.91 28.91 5.33
CA LEU A 62 -13.26 28.77 4.01
C LEU A 62 -14.22 29.12 2.85
N LYS A 63 -15.47 28.63 2.92
CA LYS A 63 -16.48 28.90 1.88
C LYS A 63 -16.88 30.36 1.81
N ALA A 64 -17.05 31.02 2.96
CA ALA A 64 -17.42 32.43 3.00
C ALA A 64 -16.31 33.32 2.41
N VAL A 65 -15.05 32.98 2.68
CA VAL A 65 -13.90 33.66 2.09
C VAL A 65 -13.85 33.43 0.58
N GLN A 66 -14.04 32.19 0.11
CA GLN A 66 -14.04 31.88 -1.33
C GLN A 66 -15.19 32.48 -2.13
N GLU A 67 -16.34 32.75 -1.49
CA GLU A 67 -17.51 33.37 -2.12
C GLU A 67 -17.42 34.91 -2.20
N ASP A 68 -16.69 35.54 -1.27
CA ASP A 68 -16.46 36.99 -1.23
C ASP A 68 -15.24 37.43 -2.06
N GLU A 69 -14.36 36.49 -2.40
CA GLU A 69 -13.13 36.70 -3.15
C GLU A 69 -13.36 36.73 -4.68
N ASP A 70 -12.90 37.80 -5.33
CA ASP A 70 -12.96 37.93 -6.79
C ASP A 70 -11.94 37.00 -7.49
N GLU A 71 -12.24 36.60 -8.74
CA GLU A 71 -11.37 35.74 -9.57
C GLU A 71 -9.93 36.28 -9.80
N GLY A 72 -9.71 37.57 -9.52
CA GLY A 72 -8.43 38.26 -9.68
C GLY A 72 -7.43 38.10 -8.52
N VAL A 73 -7.87 37.77 -7.30
CA VAL A 73 -7.00 37.80 -6.11
C VAL A 73 -6.04 36.60 -6.13
N THR A 74 -4.74 36.89 -6.18
CA THR A 74 -3.70 35.88 -6.35
C THR A 74 -3.50 35.03 -5.10
N VAL A 75 -3.56 35.62 -3.90
CA VAL A 75 -3.50 34.88 -2.62
C VAL A 75 -4.59 33.82 -2.50
N SER A 76 -5.81 34.17 -2.89
CA SER A 76 -7.00 33.29 -2.84
C SER A 76 -6.87 32.10 -3.79
N ARG A 77 -6.35 32.36 -5.00
CA ARG A 77 -6.05 31.33 -6.00
C ARG A 77 -4.95 30.38 -5.48
N ALA A 78 -3.89 30.92 -4.89
CA ALA A 78 -2.81 30.13 -4.31
C ALA A 78 -3.32 29.24 -3.17
N LEU A 79 -4.13 29.78 -2.24
CA LEU A 79 -4.74 29.00 -1.16
C LEU A 79 -5.57 27.82 -1.68
N ARG A 80 -6.44 28.06 -2.67
CA ARG A 80 -7.27 27.01 -3.29
C ARG A 80 -6.41 25.94 -3.96
N GLY A 81 -5.39 26.35 -4.72
CA GLY A 81 -4.47 25.43 -5.38
C GLY A 81 -3.68 24.58 -4.37
N ILE A 82 -3.21 25.18 -3.28
CA ILE A 82 -2.47 24.49 -2.22
C ILE A 82 -3.37 23.44 -1.55
N LEU A 83 -4.63 23.78 -1.24
CA LEU A 83 -5.59 22.83 -0.68
C LEU A 83 -5.86 21.65 -1.62
N GLN A 84 -6.00 21.91 -2.91
CA GLN A 84 -6.17 20.88 -3.93
C GLN A 84 -4.97 19.93 -4.00
N GLU A 85 -3.73 20.46 -4.00
CA GLU A 85 -2.54 19.62 -4.03
C GLU A 85 -2.33 18.83 -2.73
N MET A 86 -2.72 19.36 -1.56
CA MET A 86 -2.74 18.58 -0.31
C MET A 86 -3.77 17.44 -0.35
N SER A 87 -4.95 17.67 -0.93
CA SER A 87 -5.95 16.60 -1.12
C SER A 87 -5.45 15.53 -2.09
N GLN A 88 -4.74 15.95 -3.14
CA GLN A 88 -4.10 15.06 -4.10
C GLN A 88 -2.97 14.22 -3.45
N GLU A 89 -2.17 14.81 -2.58
CA GLU A 89 -1.19 14.11 -1.73
C GLU A 89 -1.87 13.03 -0.89
N GLY A 90 -2.99 13.36 -0.24
CA GLY A 90 -3.81 12.40 0.51
C GLY A 90 -4.25 11.21 -0.33
N THR A 91 -4.68 11.45 -1.59
CA THR A 91 -5.06 10.39 -2.54
C THR A 91 -3.88 9.48 -2.89
N HIS A 92 -2.66 10.03 -2.99
CA HIS A 92 -1.45 9.24 -3.21
C HIS A 92 -1.13 8.32 -2.02
N HIS A 93 -1.26 8.81 -0.79
CA HIS A 93 -1.11 7.99 0.43
C HIS A 93 -2.15 6.85 0.49
N LEU A 94 -3.41 7.13 0.15
CA LEU A 94 -4.45 6.09 0.07
C LEU A 94 -4.13 5.02 -1.00
N THR A 95 -3.54 5.44 -2.12
CA THR A 95 -3.09 4.51 -3.17
C THR A 95 -1.93 3.64 -2.69
N ILE A 96 -0.97 4.21 -1.93
CA ILE A 96 0.12 3.44 -1.31
C ILE A 96 -0.47 2.35 -0.40
N ALA A 97 -1.42 2.72 0.46
CA ALA A 97 -2.08 1.76 1.35
C ALA A 97 -2.76 0.61 0.58
N SER A 98 -3.53 0.94 -0.46
CA SER A 98 -4.21 -0.06 -1.30
C SER A 98 -3.21 -0.99 -2.01
N ASN A 99 -2.06 -0.47 -2.44
CA ASN A 99 -1.01 -1.28 -3.04
C ASN A 99 -0.33 -2.20 -2.01
N ILE A 100 -0.08 -1.74 -0.78
CA ILE A 100 0.45 -2.59 0.30
C ILE A 100 -0.52 -3.74 0.58
N GLU A 101 -1.82 -3.45 0.64
CA GLU A 101 -2.85 -4.48 0.87
C GLU A 101 -2.84 -5.56 -0.22
N SER A 102 -3.00 -5.13 -1.47
CA SER A 102 -3.27 -6.02 -2.60
C SER A 102 -2.01 -6.71 -3.14
N LEU A 103 -0.87 -6.01 -3.17
CA LEU A 103 0.36 -6.51 -3.79
C LEU A 103 1.30 -7.18 -2.79
N VAL A 104 1.14 -6.93 -1.48
CA VAL A 104 2.05 -7.44 -0.45
C VAL A 104 1.31 -8.30 0.58
N LEU A 105 0.37 -7.71 1.32
CA LEU A 105 -0.26 -8.37 2.47
C LEU A 105 -1.06 -9.59 2.06
N GLN A 106 -1.97 -9.46 1.09
CA GLN A 106 -2.79 -10.59 0.63
C GLN A 106 -1.97 -11.77 0.10
N PRO A 107 -1.05 -11.61 -0.87
CA PRO A 107 -0.29 -12.73 -1.41
C PRO A 107 0.66 -13.33 -0.38
N PHE A 108 1.35 -12.51 0.43
CA PHE A 108 2.30 -13.02 1.41
C PHE A 108 1.59 -13.75 2.57
N SER A 109 0.48 -13.22 3.08
CA SER A 109 -0.29 -13.88 4.14
C SER A 109 -0.83 -15.23 3.69
N LYS A 110 -1.36 -15.30 2.46
CA LYS A 110 -1.81 -16.57 1.87
C LYS A 110 -0.66 -17.58 1.80
N TRP A 111 0.50 -17.16 1.29
CA TRP A 111 1.67 -18.02 1.18
C TRP A 111 2.15 -18.52 2.56
N CYS A 112 2.13 -17.67 3.59
CA CYS A 112 2.51 -18.04 4.95
C CYS A 112 1.59 -19.11 5.57
N ILE A 113 0.29 -19.05 5.30
CA ILE A 113 -0.67 -20.08 5.73
C ILE A 113 -0.32 -21.42 5.08
N GLU A 114 -0.18 -21.44 3.75
CA GLU A 114 0.16 -22.66 2.98
C GLU A 114 1.54 -23.23 3.39
N HIS A 115 2.52 -22.37 3.72
CA HIS A 115 3.82 -22.80 4.23
C HIS A 115 3.72 -23.48 5.60
N ARG A 116 2.94 -22.90 6.52
CA ARG A 116 2.71 -23.48 7.85
C ARG A 116 2.04 -24.86 7.76
N GLU A 117 1.10 -25.04 6.84
CA GLU A 117 0.46 -26.34 6.56
C GLU A 117 1.47 -27.39 6.08
N ARG A 118 2.42 -27.01 5.20
CA ARG A 118 3.49 -27.92 4.74
C ARG A 118 4.38 -28.39 5.89
N ILE A 119 4.73 -27.51 6.82
CA ILE A 119 5.52 -27.84 8.01
C ILE A 119 4.75 -28.81 8.91
N GLN A 120 3.49 -28.48 9.24
CA GLN A 120 2.62 -29.31 10.08
C GLN A 120 2.44 -30.73 9.52
N TYR A 121 2.24 -30.85 8.21
CA TYR A 121 2.11 -32.14 7.54
C TYR A 121 3.38 -33.00 7.71
N SER A 122 4.55 -32.38 7.50
CA SER A 122 5.85 -33.06 7.60
C SER A 122 6.13 -33.50 9.03
N GLU A 123 5.95 -32.61 10.01
CA GLU A 123 6.13 -32.88 11.44
C GLU A 123 5.27 -34.06 11.89
N LYS A 124 3.96 -34.00 11.60
CA LYS A 124 3.02 -35.06 11.99
C LYS A 124 3.42 -36.40 11.39
N THR A 125 3.82 -36.42 10.12
CA THR A 125 4.22 -37.65 9.40
C THR A 125 5.47 -38.26 10.03
N LEU A 126 6.50 -37.45 10.28
CA LEU A 126 7.75 -37.91 10.87
C LEU A 126 7.58 -38.38 12.30
N LEU A 127 6.98 -37.57 13.17
CA LEU A 127 6.80 -37.91 14.58
C LEU A 127 5.93 -39.17 14.76
N THR A 128 4.91 -39.37 13.91
CA THR A 128 4.10 -40.59 13.96
C THR A 128 4.94 -41.84 13.68
N ASN A 129 5.75 -41.82 12.62
CA ASN A 129 6.57 -42.96 12.22
C ASN A 129 7.71 -43.23 13.21
N VAL A 130 8.40 -42.18 13.68
CA VAL A 130 9.45 -42.31 14.71
C VAL A 130 8.87 -42.87 16.02
N ASN A 131 7.68 -42.43 16.44
CA ASN A 131 7.03 -42.98 17.63
C ASN A 131 6.65 -44.46 17.47
N ASN A 132 6.22 -44.88 16.28
CA ASN A 132 5.97 -46.29 15.99
C ASN A 132 7.26 -47.12 16.04
N PHE A 133 8.35 -46.61 15.47
CA PHE A 133 9.67 -47.24 15.59
C PHE A 133 10.12 -47.36 17.05
N ARG A 134 9.98 -46.31 17.87
CA ARG A 134 10.32 -46.37 19.31
C ARG A 134 9.53 -47.43 20.07
N LYS A 135 8.23 -47.57 19.79
CA LYS A 135 7.39 -48.63 20.39
C LYS A 135 7.90 -50.02 19.99
N SER A 136 8.21 -50.18 18.71
CA SER A 136 8.78 -51.43 18.18
C SER A 136 10.13 -51.74 18.85
N LYS A 137 11.06 -50.79 18.92
CA LYS A 137 12.39 -50.96 19.54
C LYS A 137 12.27 -51.42 21.00
N LYS A 138 11.32 -50.86 21.76
CA LYS A 138 11.02 -51.31 23.14
C LYS A 138 10.50 -52.75 23.19
N TYR A 139 9.69 -53.16 22.21
CA TYR A 139 9.18 -54.52 22.12
C TYR A 139 10.31 -55.54 21.85
N VAL A 140 11.20 -55.26 20.91
CA VAL A 140 12.35 -56.13 20.63
C VAL A 140 13.31 -56.22 21.82
N SER A 141 13.59 -55.11 22.52
CA SER A 141 14.38 -55.17 23.77
C SER A 141 13.72 -56.01 24.87
N LYS A 142 12.38 -56.10 24.90
CA LYS A 142 11.67 -57.01 25.81
C LYS A 142 11.88 -58.48 25.41
N LEU A 143 11.78 -58.79 24.11
CA LEU A 143 12.01 -60.14 23.59
C LEU A 143 13.45 -60.60 23.81
N GLU A 144 14.42 -59.70 23.63
CA GLU A 144 15.84 -59.92 23.94
C GLU A 144 16.02 -60.37 25.40
N LYS A 145 15.47 -59.59 26.34
CA LYS A 145 15.52 -59.92 27.77
C LYS A 145 14.85 -61.26 28.08
N GLU A 146 13.71 -61.54 27.45
CA GLU A 146 13.00 -62.81 27.61
C GLU A 146 13.84 -64.00 27.12
N TYR A 147 14.47 -63.86 25.95
CA TYR A 147 15.38 -64.87 25.38
C TYR A 147 16.58 -65.12 26.31
N PHE A 148 17.31 -64.07 26.73
CA PHE A 148 18.45 -64.22 27.62
C PHE A 148 18.07 -64.82 28.98
N ASN A 149 16.90 -64.46 29.51
CA ASN A 149 16.40 -65.07 30.75
C ASN A 149 16.11 -66.56 30.57
N LYS A 150 15.54 -66.99 29.44
CA LYS A 150 15.33 -68.42 29.15
C LYS A 150 16.64 -69.16 28.94
N CYS A 151 17.63 -68.57 28.25
CA CYS A 151 18.98 -69.13 28.15
C CYS A 151 19.58 -69.38 29.54
N ARG A 152 19.53 -68.36 30.41
CA ARG A 152 20.05 -68.47 31.79
C ARG A 152 19.34 -69.57 32.58
N GLN A 153 18.00 -69.66 32.48
CA GLN A 153 17.23 -70.70 33.18
C GLN A 153 17.55 -72.10 32.66
N LEU A 154 17.71 -72.27 31.34
CA LEU A 154 18.07 -73.55 30.73
C LEU A 154 19.46 -74.01 31.17
N GLU A 155 20.45 -73.13 31.14
CA GLU A 155 21.82 -73.46 31.55
C GLU A 155 21.93 -73.76 33.05
N GLU A 156 21.20 -73.02 33.88
CA GLU A 156 21.08 -73.33 35.32
C GLU A 156 20.46 -74.71 35.56
N PHE A 157 19.39 -75.03 34.81
CA PHE A 157 18.70 -76.32 34.91
C PHE A 157 19.60 -77.47 34.48
N LYS A 158 20.31 -77.34 33.35
CA LYS A 158 21.29 -78.35 32.88
C LYS A 158 22.36 -78.61 33.94
N ARG A 159 22.95 -77.56 34.50
CA ARG A 159 24.01 -77.67 35.52
C ARG A 159 23.54 -78.34 36.81
N THR A 160 22.29 -78.10 37.20
CA THR A 160 21.74 -78.57 38.48
C THR A 160 21.24 -80.02 38.41
N HIS A 161 20.69 -80.44 37.27
CA HIS A 161 19.95 -81.69 37.15
C HIS A 161 20.61 -82.78 36.30
N PHE A 162 21.71 -82.48 35.60
CA PHE A 162 22.42 -83.43 34.76
C PHE A 162 23.95 -83.31 34.92
N ASN A 163 24.65 -84.43 34.95
CA ASN A 163 26.08 -84.48 34.66
C ASN A 163 26.33 -84.56 33.14
N GLU A 164 27.59 -84.49 32.69
CA GLU A 164 27.92 -84.47 31.25
C GLU A 164 27.39 -85.70 30.49
N ASP A 165 27.51 -86.89 31.07
CA ASP A 165 27.08 -88.15 30.45
C ASP A 165 25.54 -88.27 30.40
N GLU A 166 24.86 -87.87 31.48
CA GLU A 166 23.39 -87.85 31.57
C GLU A 166 22.78 -86.84 30.60
N LEU A 167 23.38 -85.66 30.46
CA LEU A 167 22.93 -84.65 29.50
C LEU A 167 23.10 -85.15 28.05
N ALA A 168 24.22 -85.80 27.75
CA ALA A 168 24.46 -86.39 26.43
C ALA A 168 23.44 -87.49 26.10
N ASN A 169 23.05 -88.29 27.08
CA ASN A 169 22.02 -89.31 26.93
C ASN A 169 20.62 -88.68 26.77
N ALA A 170 20.26 -87.67 27.58
CA ALA A 170 19.01 -86.92 27.43
C ALA A 170 18.87 -86.30 26.03
N MET A 171 19.95 -85.74 25.48
CA MET A 171 19.97 -85.19 24.11
C MET A 171 19.79 -86.27 23.03
N LYS A 172 20.30 -87.49 23.24
CA LYS A 172 20.01 -88.64 22.35
C LYS A 172 18.55 -89.06 22.45
N SER A 173 17.98 -89.11 23.66
CA SER A 173 16.55 -89.40 23.89
C SER A 173 15.66 -88.41 23.15
N LEU A 174 15.98 -87.12 23.18
CA LEU A 174 15.25 -86.07 22.43
C LEU A 174 15.23 -86.35 20.93
N LYS A 175 16.37 -86.73 20.34
CA LYS A 175 16.47 -87.02 18.90
C LYS A 175 15.63 -88.23 18.50
N ILE A 176 15.57 -89.25 19.36
CA ILE A 176 14.73 -90.44 19.15
C ILE A 176 13.26 -90.05 19.25
N GLN A 177 12.90 -89.23 20.24
CA GLN A 177 11.53 -88.74 20.42
C GLN A 177 11.05 -87.91 19.22
N ASN A 178 11.83 -86.95 18.75
CA ASN A 178 11.47 -86.12 17.59
C ASN A 178 11.26 -86.98 16.33
N LYS A 179 12.11 -88.00 16.11
CA LYS A 179 11.95 -88.92 14.98
C LYS A 179 10.68 -89.76 15.08
N TYR A 180 10.35 -90.24 16.29
CA TYR A 180 9.09 -90.95 16.55
C TYR A 180 7.88 -90.06 16.25
N GLU A 181 7.91 -88.79 16.68
CA GLU A 181 6.82 -87.83 16.40
C GLU A 181 6.69 -87.53 14.89
N GLU A 182 7.80 -87.41 14.16
CA GLU A 182 7.81 -87.26 12.70
C GLU A 182 7.26 -88.51 11.98
N ASP A 183 7.62 -89.72 12.43
CA ASP A 183 7.14 -90.99 11.87
C ASP A 183 5.62 -91.13 12.04
N VAL A 184 5.10 -90.80 13.22
CA VAL A 184 3.66 -90.81 13.53
C VAL A 184 2.90 -89.77 12.70
N ALA A 185 3.48 -88.59 12.47
CA ALA A 185 2.88 -87.57 11.62
C ALA A 185 2.79 -88.03 10.15
N ARG A 186 3.84 -88.67 9.63
CA ARG A 186 3.86 -89.22 8.25
C ARG A 186 2.83 -90.32 8.04
N GLU A 187 2.64 -91.20 9.02
CA GLU A 187 1.58 -92.22 8.95
C GLU A 187 0.18 -91.61 8.92
N LYS A 188 -0.04 -90.45 9.55
CA LYS A 188 -1.34 -89.78 9.58
C LYS A 188 -1.72 -89.17 8.22
N ASP A 189 -0.75 -88.68 7.47
CA ASP A 189 -0.97 -88.03 6.17
C ASP A 189 -1.50 -88.97 5.08
N HIS A 190 -1.20 -90.27 5.17
CA HIS A 190 -1.54 -91.29 4.17
C HIS A 190 -2.83 -92.06 4.52
N ARG A 191 -3.53 -91.67 5.60
CA ARG A 191 -4.81 -92.27 5.98
C ARG A 191 -5.91 -91.79 5.06
N PHE A 192 -6.84 -92.68 4.74
CA PHE A 192 -8.07 -92.33 4.02
C PHE A 192 -8.80 -91.20 4.76
N PHE A 193 -9.08 -90.11 4.05
CA PHE A 193 -9.79 -88.94 4.56
C PHE A 193 -11.29 -89.05 4.23
N ASN A 194 -11.63 -89.03 2.94
CA ASN A 194 -13.01 -89.13 2.49
C ASN A 194 -13.07 -89.44 0.99
N ARG A 195 -14.27 -89.82 0.52
CA ARG A 195 -14.57 -89.96 -0.90
C ARG A 195 -15.30 -88.73 -1.40
N ILE A 196 -14.75 -88.03 -2.39
CA ILE A 196 -15.26 -86.78 -2.95
C ILE A 196 -15.50 -86.97 -4.45
N ALA A 197 -16.72 -86.73 -4.92
CA ALA A 197 -17.14 -86.96 -6.30
C ALA A 197 -16.75 -88.34 -6.85
N GLY A 198 -16.78 -89.37 -6.00
CA GLY A 198 -16.42 -90.74 -6.35
C GLY A 198 -14.92 -91.07 -6.33
N ILE A 199 -14.04 -90.11 -6.02
CA ILE A 199 -12.57 -90.28 -5.90
C ILE A 199 -12.20 -90.38 -4.41
N ASP A 200 -11.36 -91.35 -4.05
CA ASP A 200 -10.85 -91.52 -2.69
C ASP A 200 -9.67 -90.58 -2.44
N PHE A 201 -9.76 -89.78 -1.38
CA PHE A 201 -8.70 -88.89 -0.95
C PHE A 201 -8.12 -89.37 0.38
N ASP A 202 -6.80 -89.37 0.51
CA ASP A 202 -6.11 -89.34 1.79
C ASP A 202 -5.97 -87.88 2.31
N TYR A 203 -5.51 -87.72 3.55
CA TYR A 203 -5.35 -86.38 4.14
C TYR A 203 -4.36 -85.51 3.33
N LYS A 204 -3.29 -86.12 2.80
CA LYS A 204 -2.28 -85.42 1.99
C LYS A 204 -2.85 -84.89 0.68
N THR A 205 -3.46 -85.74 -0.13
CA THR A 205 -4.00 -85.39 -1.45
C THR A 205 -5.15 -84.41 -1.33
N MET A 206 -5.98 -84.52 -0.28
CA MET A 206 -7.04 -83.54 -0.03
C MET A 206 -6.47 -82.16 0.37
N LYS A 207 -5.41 -82.16 1.18
CA LYS A 207 -4.72 -80.92 1.56
C LYS A 207 -4.11 -80.23 0.35
N GLU A 208 -3.40 -80.97 -0.50
CA GLU A 208 -2.82 -80.46 -1.76
C GLU A 208 -3.90 -79.94 -2.72
N THR A 209 -5.03 -80.64 -2.80
CA THR A 209 -6.21 -80.23 -3.58
C THR A 209 -6.77 -78.89 -3.11
N LEU A 210 -6.98 -78.71 -1.81
CA LEU A 210 -7.45 -77.44 -1.25
C LEU A 210 -6.40 -76.34 -1.38
N GLN A 211 -5.11 -76.64 -1.23
CA GLN A 211 -4.04 -75.67 -1.48
C GLN A 211 -4.10 -75.14 -2.91
N LEU A 212 -4.32 -76.02 -3.89
CA LEU A 212 -4.46 -75.64 -5.29
C LEU A 212 -5.68 -74.71 -5.50
N LEU A 213 -6.85 -75.11 -4.99
CA LEU A 213 -8.09 -74.31 -5.07
C LEU A 213 -8.00 -72.96 -4.33
N LEU A 214 -7.28 -72.90 -3.21
CA LEU A 214 -7.19 -71.66 -2.42
C LEU A 214 -6.16 -70.68 -2.97
N THR A 215 -5.09 -71.15 -3.61
CA THR A 215 -3.98 -70.31 -4.07
C THR A 215 -4.01 -70.00 -5.58
N LYS A 216 -4.57 -70.88 -6.41
CA LYS A 216 -4.57 -70.71 -7.88
C LYS A 216 -5.90 -70.25 -8.47
N LEU A 217 -7.02 -70.40 -7.75
CA LEU A 217 -8.31 -69.85 -8.16
C LEU A 217 -8.43 -68.38 -7.69
N PRO A 218 -8.44 -67.38 -8.58
CA PRO A 218 -8.55 -65.97 -8.20
C PRO A 218 -9.85 -65.71 -7.45
N LYS A 219 -9.78 -64.98 -6.33
CA LYS A 219 -10.94 -64.70 -5.47
C LYS A 219 -11.49 -63.31 -5.76
N THR A 220 -12.79 -63.16 -5.58
CA THR A 220 -13.50 -61.89 -5.76
C THR A 220 -14.27 -61.52 -4.51
N ASP A 221 -14.49 -60.22 -4.32
CA ASP A 221 -15.39 -59.70 -3.30
C ASP A 221 -16.82 -59.73 -3.82
N TYR A 222 -17.74 -60.28 -3.02
CA TYR A 222 -19.15 -60.36 -3.34
C TYR A 222 -19.97 -59.46 -2.44
N LYS A 223 -20.59 -58.44 -3.05
CA LYS A 223 -21.50 -57.52 -2.34
C LYS A 223 -22.89 -58.13 -2.22
N LEU A 224 -23.39 -58.25 -1.00
CA LEU A 224 -24.73 -58.80 -0.76
C LEU A 224 -25.81 -57.87 -1.33
N PRO A 225 -26.83 -58.40 -2.02
CA PRO A 225 -28.01 -57.62 -2.35
C PRO A 225 -28.70 -57.16 -1.06
N LEU A 226 -29.07 -55.87 -0.99
CA LEU A 226 -29.86 -55.25 0.10
C LEU A 226 -29.10 -54.84 1.38
N ILE A 227 -27.78 -55.11 1.50
CA ILE A 227 -26.97 -54.69 2.67
C ILE A 227 -25.61 -54.17 2.16
N SER A 228 -25.10 -53.07 2.72
CA SER A 228 -23.76 -52.52 2.36
C SER A 228 -22.61 -53.31 3.01
N TYR A 229 -22.65 -54.64 2.86
CA TYR A 229 -21.64 -55.56 3.38
C TYR A 229 -21.10 -56.43 2.23
N SER A 230 -19.78 -56.51 2.12
CA SER A 230 -19.08 -57.33 1.11
C SER A 230 -18.43 -58.54 1.77
N LEU A 231 -18.70 -59.72 1.23
CA LEU A 231 -18.03 -60.96 1.60
C LEU A 231 -16.76 -61.11 0.76
N SER A 232 -15.61 -61.18 1.41
CA SER A 232 -14.33 -61.46 0.76
C SER A 232 -14.07 -62.97 0.63
N ASN A 233 -13.06 -63.32 -0.16
CA ASN A 233 -12.62 -64.71 -0.41
C ASN A 233 -13.71 -65.59 -1.04
N THR A 234 -14.39 -65.07 -2.06
CA THR A 234 -15.51 -65.77 -2.71
C THR A 234 -15.23 -66.12 -4.17
N ASN A 235 -15.94 -67.15 -4.66
CA ASN A 235 -15.97 -67.58 -6.06
C ASN A 235 -17.40 -67.97 -6.46
N ASN A 236 -17.77 -67.79 -7.72
CA ASN A 236 -19.05 -68.32 -8.20
C ASN A 236 -18.96 -69.83 -8.53
N GLY A 237 -20.10 -70.52 -8.54
CA GLY A 237 -20.15 -71.95 -8.82
C GLY A 237 -19.54 -72.32 -10.17
N GLY A 238 -19.71 -71.47 -11.18
CA GLY A 238 -19.11 -71.69 -12.50
C GLY A 238 -17.59 -71.62 -12.53
N GLU A 239 -16.98 -70.73 -11.76
CA GLU A 239 -15.53 -70.65 -11.59
C GLU A 239 -14.97 -71.88 -10.90
N ILE A 240 -15.62 -72.34 -9.82
CA ILE A 240 -15.20 -73.52 -9.06
C ILE A 240 -15.31 -74.77 -9.95
N THR A 241 -16.44 -74.97 -10.63
CA THR A 241 -16.65 -76.11 -11.53
C THR A 241 -15.66 -76.12 -12.68
N LYS A 242 -15.44 -74.97 -13.33
CA LYS A 242 -14.45 -74.86 -14.41
C LYS A 242 -13.05 -75.18 -13.92
N PHE A 243 -12.65 -74.63 -12.76
CA PHE A 243 -11.32 -74.86 -12.21
C PHE A 243 -11.09 -76.34 -11.86
N LEU A 244 -12.10 -77.00 -11.29
CA LEU A 244 -12.06 -78.43 -11.01
C LEU A 244 -11.92 -79.26 -12.29
N LEU A 245 -12.65 -78.94 -13.36
CA LEU A 245 -12.51 -79.63 -14.65
C LEU A 245 -11.13 -79.42 -15.30
N ASP A 246 -10.54 -78.22 -15.14
CA ASP A 246 -9.25 -77.88 -15.75
C ASP A 246 -8.06 -78.51 -15.00
N HIS A 247 -8.17 -78.71 -13.68
CA HIS A 247 -7.04 -79.12 -12.82
C HIS A 247 -7.20 -80.50 -12.18
N MET A 248 -8.39 -81.09 -12.24
CA MET A 248 -8.66 -82.44 -11.74
C MET A 248 -9.09 -83.34 -12.90
N SER A 249 -8.79 -84.64 -12.79
CA SER A 249 -9.24 -85.64 -13.76
C SER A 249 -10.70 -86.06 -13.52
N LEU A 250 -11.62 -85.11 -13.69
CA LEU A 250 -13.07 -85.35 -13.61
C LEU A 250 -13.63 -85.74 -14.98
N LYS A 251 -14.66 -86.59 -15.00
CA LYS A 251 -15.26 -87.18 -16.20
C LYS A 251 -16.19 -86.22 -16.94
N ASP A 252 -16.98 -85.46 -16.18
CA ASP A 252 -18.02 -84.58 -16.71
C ASP A 252 -18.36 -83.46 -15.72
N ILE A 253 -19.24 -82.55 -16.17
CA ILE A 253 -19.71 -81.42 -15.39
C ILE A 253 -20.49 -81.90 -14.15
N ASP A 254 -21.22 -83.00 -14.24
CA ASP A 254 -22.02 -83.56 -13.14
C ASP A 254 -21.13 -84.04 -11.98
N GLN A 255 -19.98 -84.65 -12.30
CA GLN A 255 -18.97 -85.02 -11.31
C GLN A 255 -18.33 -83.79 -10.66
N ALA A 256 -18.13 -82.71 -11.41
CA ALA A 256 -17.60 -81.45 -10.87
C ALA A 256 -18.62 -80.70 -9.97
N GLU A 257 -19.91 -80.77 -10.28
CA GLU A 257 -20.96 -80.29 -9.37
C GLU A 257 -21.04 -81.12 -8.09
N THR A 258 -20.92 -82.45 -8.20
CA THR A 258 -20.85 -83.36 -7.05
C THR A 258 -19.64 -83.02 -6.17
N PHE A 259 -18.50 -82.70 -6.77
CA PHE A 259 -17.31 -82.27 -6.04
C PHE A 259 -17.56 -80.96 -5.28
N GLY A 260 -18.16 -79.97 -5.93
CA GLY A 260 -18.55 -78.71 -5.28
C GLY A 260 -19.56 -78.93 -4.13
N GLN A 261 -20.49 -79.86 -4.30
CA GLN A 261 -21.45 -80.28 -3.28
C GLN A 261 -20.75 -80.93 -2.08
N ASP A 262 -19.77 -81.80 -2.32
CA ASP A 262 -18.99 -82.43 -1.26
C ASP A 262 -18.13 -81.41 -0.50
N LEU A 263 -17.58 -80.39 -1.18
CA LEU A 263 -16.89 -79.28 -0.51
C LEU A 263 -17.82 -78.46 0.40
N LEU A 264 -19.09 -78.29 0.03
CA LEU A 264 -20.11 -77.69 0.92
C LEU A 264 -20.40 -78.60 2.12
N ASN A 265 -20.63 -79.90 1.87
CA ASN A 265 -20.97 -80.88 2.89
C ASN A 265 -19.84 -81.07 3.92
N LEU A 266 -18.59 -81.03 3.47
CA LEU A 266 -17.39 -81.07 4.32
C LEU A 266 -17.15 -79.75 5.08
N GLY A 267 -17.95 -78.73 4.80
CA GLY A 267 -17.85 -77.43 5.45
C GLY A 267 -16.62 -76.64 5.03
N PHE A 268 -16.08 -76.87 3.82
CA PHE A 268 -15.03 -76.04 3.23
C PHE A 268 -15.58 -74.80 2.53
N LEU A 269 -16.81 -74.89 2.01
CA LEU A 269 -17.54 -73.78 1.38
C LEU A 269 -18.74 -73.32 2.22
N LYS A 270 -19.19 -72.08 1.96
CA LYS A 270 -20.46 -71.51 2.45
C LYS A 270 -21.20 -70.88 1.28
N TYR A 271 -22.49 -71.17 1.12
CA TYR A 271 -23.36 -70.48 0.17
C TYR A 271 -23.66 -69.04 0.63
N CYS A 272 -23.53 -68.06 -0.26
CA CYS A 272 -23.61 -66.63 0.07
C CYS A 272 -24.95 -65.98 -0.27
N ASN A 273 -25.74 -66.55 -1.19
CA ASN A 273 -26.91 -65.89 -1.77
C ASN A 273 -28.22 -66.11 -0.98
N GLY A 274 -28.17 -66.69 0.22
CA GLY A 274 -29.35 -66.96 1.06
C GLY A 274 -29.25 -68.26 1.84
N VAL A 275 -30.39 -68.90 2.11
CA VAL A 275 -30.47 -70.21 2.77
C VAL A 275 -30.58 -71.30 1.70
N GLY A 276 -29.51 -72.05 1.49
CA GLY A 276 -29.44 -73.16 0.53
C GLY A 276 -28.21 -74.01 0.80
N ASN A 277 -28.31 -75.33 0.56
CA ASN A 277 -27.20 -76.28 0.76
C ASN A 277 -26.83 -77.05 -0.53
N THR A 278 -27.34 -76.61 -1.68
CA THR A 278 -27.08 -77.25 -2.97
C THR A 278 -26.04 -76.46 -3.74
N PHE A 279 -24.95 -77.11 -4.15
CA PHE A 279 -23.98 -76.55 -5.07
C PHE A 279 -24.57 -76.52 -6.48
N VAL A 280 -24.36 -75.41 -7.19
CA VAL A 280 -24.90 -75.18 -8.54
C VAL A 280 -23.82 -74.54 -9.40
N ASN A 281 -23.51 -75.15 -10.55
CA ASN A 281 -22.60 -74.60 -11.57
C ASN A 281 -23.26 -73.40 -12.27
N SER A 282 -23.15 -72.22 -11.68
CA SER A 282 -23.65 -71.00 -12.30
C SER A 282 -22.92 -69.76 -11.76
N LYS A 283 -22.77 -68.77 -12.64
CA LYS A 283 -22.21 -67.46 -12.30
C LYS A 283 -23.10 -66.64 -11.36
N LYS A 284 -24.36 -67.04 -11.19
CA LYS A 284 -25.33 -66.35 -10.33
C LYS A 284 -25.20 -66.73 -8.86
N PHE A 285 -24.58 -67.87 -8.54
CA PHE A 285 -24.48 -68.41 -7.19
C PHE A 285 -23.06 -68.29 -6.65
N GLN A 286 -22.90 -67.61 -5.52
CA GLN A 286 -21.61 -67.32 -4.92
C GLN A 286 -21.34 -68.20 -3.70
N TYR A 287 -20.09 -68.64 -3.56
CA TYR A 287 -19.59 -69.44 -2.45
C TYR A 287 -18.38 -68.78 -1.80
N GLN A 288 -18.37 -68.75 -0.47
CA GLN A 288 -17.26 -68.25 0.34
C GLN A 288 -16.43 -69.42 0.88
N TRP A 289 -15.11 -69.32 0.76
CA TRP A 289 -14.17 -70.26 1.38
C TRP A 289 -14.14 -70.04 2.90
N LYS A 290 -14.43 -71.10 3.67
CA LYS A 290 -14.43 -71.03 5.14
C LYS A 290 -13.00 -71.17 5.70
N ASN A 291 -12.79 -70.65 6.90
CA ASN A 291 -11.51 -70.79 7.63
C ASN A 291 -11.06 -72.26 7.79
N THR A 292 -12.03 -73.19 7.88
CA THR A 292 -11.80 -74.64 7.89
C THR A 292 -10.98 -75.12 6.68
N ALA A 293 -11.22 -74.56 5.48
CA ALA A 293 -10.50 -74.92 4.27
C ALA A 293 -9.04 -74.43 4.32
N TYR A 294 -8.82 -73.17 4.75
CA TYR A 294 -7.50 -72.58 4.89
C TYR A 294 -6.66 -73.28 5.96
N MET A 295 -7.27 -73.60 7.11
CA MET A 295 -6.60 -74.34 8.18
C MET A 295 -6.28 -75.78 7.79
N PHE A 296 -7.19 -76.48 7.10
CA PHE A 296 -6.93 -77.83 6.61
C PHE A 296 -5.81 -77.83 5.56
N ALA A 297 -5.83 -76.87 4.63
CA ALA A 297 -4.83 -76.71 3.58
C ALA A 297 -3.47 -76.18 4.09
N ASN A 298 -3.39 -75.69 5.33
CA ASN A 298 -2.23 -74.96 5.84
C ASN A 298 -1.83 -73.75 4.97
N VAL A 299 -2.82 -72.96 4.55
CA VAL A 299 -2.65 -71.73 3.75
C VAL A 299 -3.13 -70.55 4.60
N PRO A 300 -2.36 -69.44 4.72
CA PRO A 300 -2.81 -68.26 5.44
C PRO A 300 -4.05 -67.64 4.77
N MET A 301 -5.04 -67.25 5.57
CA MET A 301 -6.25 -66.62 5.05
C MET A 301 -5.93 -65.16 4.65
N PRO A 302 -6.33 -64.69 3.45
CA PRO A 302 -6.09 -63.31 3.04
C PRO A 302 -6.74 -62.33 4.02
N GLY A 303 -5.93 -61.45 4.62
CA GLY A 303 -6.37 -60.46 5.61
C GLY A 303 -6.29 -60.91 7.08
N SER A 304 -5.84 -62.13 7.37
CA SER A 304 -5.49 -62.54 8.75
C SER A 304 -4.02 -62.22 9.04
N GLU A 305 -3.73 -61.66 10.22
CA GLU A 305 -2.35 -61.48 10.70
C GLU A 305 -1.61 -62.82 10.65
N GLU A 306 -0.39 -62.84 10.12
CA GLU A 306 0.41 -64.07 10.02
C GLU A 306 0.53 -64.73 11.40
N PRO A 307 0.22 -66.05 11.53
CA PRO A 307 0.38 -66.72 12.80
C PRO A 307 1.86 -66.84 13.13
N THR A 308 2.22 -66.44 14.36
CA THR A 308 3.52 -66.69 14.98
C THR A 308 3.95 -68.13 14.77
N THR A 309 5.10 -68.31 14.12
CA THR A 309 5.61 -69.62 13.68
C THR A 309 6.15 -70.44 14.85
N GLY A 310 5.26 -71.06 15.63
CA GLY A 310 5.65 -71.94 16.74
C GLY A 310 4.58 -72.88 17.29
N GLU A 311 3.28 -72.66 17.03
CA GLU A 311 2.25 -73.62 17.46
C GLU A 311 2.13 -74.78 16.46
N SER A 312 2.40 -76.00 16.94
CA SER A 312 2.11 -77.25 16.24
C SER A 312 0.66 -77.26 15.72
N LEU A 313 0.46 -77.60 14.46
CA LEU A 313 -0.86 -77.59 13.81
C LEU A 313 -1.89 -78.50 14.52
N ILE A 314 -1.41 -79.49 15.29
CA ILE A 314 -2.25 -80.40 16.08
C ILE A 314 -2.88 -79.69 17.28
N SER A 315 -2.20 -78.73 17.92
CA SER A 315 -2.78 -77.96 19.03
C SER A 315 -3.85 -76.98 18.56
N ARG A 316 -3.68 -76.38 17.37
CA ARG A 316 -4.69 -75.52 16.74
C ARG A 316 -5.95 -76.27 16.31
N PHE A 317 -5.81 -77.51 15.81
CA PHE A 317 -6.96 -78.34 15.43
C PHE A 317 -7.73 -78.88 16.64
N ASN A 318 -7.02 -79.24 17.73
CA ASN A 318 -7.65 -79.74 18.95
C ASN A 318 -8.36 -78.64 19.77
N ASN A 319 -7.91 -77.39 19.71
CA ASN A 319 -8.51 -76.26 20.43
C ASN A 319 -9.66 -75.56 19.67
N TRP A 320 -10.07 -76.07 18.51
CA TRP A 320 -11.19 -75.53 17.72
C TRP A 320 -12.56 -75.92 18.33
N ASP A 321 -13.44 -74.93 18.57
CA ASP A 321 -14.77 -75.00 19.22
C ASP A 321 -15.96 -75.31 18.28
N GLY A 322 -15.77 -75.37 16.95
CA GLY A 322 -16.84 -75.74 16.01
C GLY A 322 -17.25 -77.22 16.09
N SER A 323 -18.24 -77.50 16.94
CA SER A 323 -18.76 -78.83 17.29
C SER A 323 -19.17 -79.71 16.10
N SER A 324 -19.75 -79.15 15.03
CA SER A 324 -20.31 -79.97 13.94
C SER A 324 -19.27 -80.54 12.94
N ALA A 325 -18.15 -79.84 12.71
CA ALA A 325 -17.08 -80.33 11.82
C ALA A 325 -16.12 -81.28 12.56
N LYS A 326 -15.94 -81.05 13.87
CA LYS A 326 -15.15 -81.91 14.75
C LYS A 326 -15.78 -83.29 14.88
N GLU A 327 -17.12 -83.36 14.99
CA GLU A 327 -17.86 -84.63 15.03
C GLU A 327 -17.73 -85.44 13.73
N ILE A 328 -17.83 -84.82 12.55
CA ILE A 328 -17.72 -85.53 11.25
C ILE A 328 -16.29 -86.06 11.02
N ILE A 329 -15.27 -85.32 11.48
CA ILE A 329 -13.86 -85.71 11.34
C ILE A 329 -13.48 -86.76 12.41
N GLN A 330 -13.97 -86.65 13.65
CA GLN A 330 -13.74 -87.68 14.68
C GLN A 330 -14.58 -88.95 14.48
N SER A 331 -15.80 -88.87 13.97
CA SER A 331 -16.70 -90.02 13.81
C SER A 331 -16.26 -91.01 12.73
N LYS A 332 -15.43 -90.57 11.77
CA LYS A 332 -14.86 -91.44 10.71
C LYS A 332 -13.45 -91.98 11.01
N ILE A 333 -12.84 -91.58 12.13
CA ILE A 333 -11.53 -92.11 12.59
C ILE A 333 -11.71 -93.38 13.47
N GLY A 334 -12.96 -93.81 13.70
CA GLY A 334 -13.29 -94.98 14.50
C GLY A 334 -13.10 -96.31 13.76
N ASN A 335 -12.25 -97.15 14.35
CA ASN A 335 -11.99 -98.58 14.06
C ASN A 335 -11.15 -98.91 12.83
N ASP A 336 -9.84 -98.74 12.98
CA ASP A 336 -8.87 -99.58 12.26
C ASP A 336 -8.00 -100.34 13.28
N GLN A 337 -8.42 -101.57 13.60
CA GLN A 337 -7.64 -102.52 14.39
C GLN A 337 -6.66 -103.23 13.45
N GLY A 338 -5.51 -102.62 13.17
CA GLY A 338 -4.57 -103.22 12.21
C GLY A 338 -3.17 -102.63 12.08
N ALA A 339 -2.74 -101.71 12.94
CA ALA A 339 -1.38 -101.15 12.88
C ALA A 339 -0.57 -101.50 14.15
N ALA A 340 0.65 -102.01 13.96
CA ALA A 340 1.58 -102.36 15.02
C ALA A 340 1.83 -101.13 15.93
N LYS A 341 1.57 -101.28 17.25
CA LYS A 341 1.85 -100.22 18.22
C LYS A 341 3.35 -100.01 18.35
N ILE A 342 3.89 -98.96 17.72
CA ILE A 342 5.22 -98.47 18.03
C ILE A 342 5.17 -97.89 19.46
N GLN A 343 5.87 -98.54 20.39
CA GLN A 343 5.90 -98.17 21.81
C GLN A 343 6.63 -96.83 21.97
N ALA A 344 5.97 -95.85 22.60
CA ALA A 344 6.55 -94.53 22.81
C ALA A 344 7.83 -94.62 23.67
N PRO A 345 8.89 -93.83 23.35
CA PRO A 345 10.12 -93.82 24.13
C PRO A 345 9.86 -93.42 25.59
N HIS A 346 10.50 -94.11 26.54
CA HIS A 346 10.39 -93.80 27.97
C HIS A 346 11.27 -92.59 28.30
N ILE A 347 10.67 -91.49 28.76
CA ILE A 347 11.32 -90.21 29.05
C ILE A 347 11.09 -89.86 30.52
N SER A 348 12.15 -89.53 31.25
CA SER A 348 12.08 -89.10 32.66
C SER A 348 11.48 -87.69 32.80
N ASP A 349 11.03 -87.34 34.02
CA ASP A 349 10.46 -86.01 34.28
C ASP A 349 11.47 -84.86 34.08
N ASN A 350 12.75 -85.11 34.37
CA ASN A 350 13.83 -84.14 34.14
C ASN A 350 14.11 -83.99 32.63
N GLU A 351 14.15 -85.08 31.86
CA GLU A 351 14.29 -85.03 30.40
C GLU A 351 13.10 -84.30 29.76
N ARG A 352 11.87 -84.60 30.20
CA ARG A 352 10.66 -83.92 29.71
C ARG A 352 10.67 -82.43 29.99
N THR A 353 11.19 -82.03 31.16
CA THR A 353 11.34 -80.61 31.53
C THR A 353 12.44 -79.94 30.70
N LEU A 354 13.58 -80.63 30.51
CA LEU A 354 14.67 -80.17 29.64
C LEU A 354 14.18 -79.91 28.21
N PHE A 355 13.44 -80.86 27.63
CA PHE A 355 12.93 -80.75 26.25
C PHE A 355 11.95 -79.59 26.14
N ARG A 356 11.03 -79.44 27.10
CA ARG A 356 10.10 -78.30 27.14
C ARG A 356 10.84 -76.96 27.24
N MET A 357 11.90 -76.87 28.05
CA MET A 357 12.69 -75.65 28.18
C MET A 357 13.48 -75.35 26.90
N MET A 358 13.99 -76.37 26.20
CA MET A 358 14.64 -76.22 24.89
C MET A 358 13.66 -75.76 23.81
N ASP A 359 12.46 -76.33 23.74
CA ASP A 359 11.42 -75.91 22.81
C ASP A 359 10.96 -74.47 23.08
N ALA A 360 10.74 -74.13 24.36
CA ALA A 360 10.37 -72.78 24.77
C ALA A 360 11.48 -71.75 24.47
N LEU A 361 12.75 -72.16 24.58
CA LEU A 361 13.89 -71.34 24.19
C LEU A 361 13.95 -71.15 22.67
N ALA A 362 13.86 -72.23 21.89
CA ALA A 362 13.86 -72.17 20.43
C ALA A 362 12.72 -71.30 19.88
N ALA A 363 11.53 -71.39 20.48
CA ALA A 363 10.41 -70.52 20.13
C ALA A 363 10.69 -69.04 20.47
N SER A 364 11.33 -68.77 21.61
CA SER A 364 11.72 -67.41 22.03
C SER A 364 12.80 -66.83 21.13
N ASP A 365 13.82 -67.61 20.79
CA ASP A 365 14.92 -67.24 19.91
C ASP A 365 14.41 -66.94 18.51
N LYS A 366 13.62 -67.84 17.93
CA LYS A 366 13.00 -67.64 16.62
C LYS A 366 12.15 -66.37 16.57
N LYS A 367 11.36 -66.11 17.61
CA LYS A 367 10.55 -64.90 17.70
C LYS A 367 11.42 -63.65 17.81
N TYR A 368 12.43 -63.67 18.68
CA TYR A 368 13.37 -62.55 18.84
C TYR A 368 14.11 -62.26 17.53
N TYR A 369 14.67 -63.30 16.89
CA TYR A 369 15.32 -63.24 15.59
C TYR A 369 14.42 -62.60 14.53
N GLN A 370 13.20 -63.10 14.34
CA GLN A 370 12.26 -62.57 13.34
C GLN A 370 11.94 -61.08 13.57
N GLU A 371 11.69 -60.70 14.82
CA GLU A 371 11.37 -59.32 15.16
C GLU A 371 12.58 -58.38 15.05
N CYS A 372 13.81 -58.86 15.22
CA CYS A 372 15.03 -58.09 14.93
C CYS A 372 15.14 -57.70 13.45
N PHE A 373 14.89 -58.63 12.52
CA PHE A 373 14.92 -58.32 11.08
C PHE A 373 13.79 -57.36 10.68
N LYS A 374 12.58 -57.53 11.26
CA LYS A 374 11.48 -56.57 11.07
C LYS A 374 11.84 -55.19 11.63
N MET A 375 12.53 -55.13 12.77
CA MET A 375 12.99 -53.87 13.35
C MET A 375 13.96 -53.14 12.43
N ASP A 376 14.94 -53.85 11.89
CA ASP A 376 15.96 -53.23 11.03
C ASP A 376 15.34 -52.75 9.72
N ALA A 377 14.42 -53.52 9.13
CA ALA A 377 13.64 -53.06 7.98
C ALA A 377 12.83 -51.78 8.30
N LEU A 378 12.20 -51.72 9.49
CA LEU A 378 11.49 -50.52 9.94
C LEU A 378 12.44 -49.35 10.20
N ARG A 379 13.64 -49.60 10.74
CA ARG A 379 14.69 -48.59 10.95
C ARG A 379 15.07 -47.95 9.63
N CYS A 380 15.45 -48.75 8.62
CA CYS A 380 15.79 -48.26 7.28
C CYS A 380 14.65 -47.44 6.68
N SER A 381 13.41 -47.93 6.76
CA SER A 381 12.24 -47.22 6.23
C SER A 381 12.00 -45.87 6.92
N VAL A 382 12.22 -45.77 8.23
CA VAL A 382 12.12 -44.50 8.96
C VAL A 382 13.26 -43.55 8.61
N GLU A 383 14.49 -44.05 8.45
CA GLU A 383 15.64 -43.24 8.04
C GLU A 383 15.47 -42.68 6.62
N GLU A 384 14.98 -43.50 5.68
CA GLU A 384 14.63 -43.07 4.32
C GLU A 384 13.57 -41.95 4.34
N LEU A 385 12.49 -42.15 5.09
CA LEU A 385 11.42 -41.15 5.25
C LEU A 385 11.94 -39.85 5.89
N LEU A 386 12.84 -39.96 6.87
CA LEU A 386 13.48 -38.80 7.50
C LEU A 386 14.29 -38.02 6.48
N ILE A 387 15.14 -38.69 5.69
CA ILE A 387 15.96 -38.02 4.65
C ILE A 387 15.07 -37.27 3.65
N ASP A 388 13.99 -37.89 3.17
CA ASP A 388 13.07 -37.27 2.21
C ASP A 388 12.42 -36.00 2.79
N HIS A 389 11.89 -36.09 4.00
CA HIS A 389 11.21 -34.98 4.64
C HIS A 389 12.18 -33.89 5.12
N LEU A 390 13.38 -34.24 5.60
CA LEU A 390 14.41 -33.26 5.97
C LEU A 390 14.86 -32.46 4.75
N SER A 391 15.08 -33.12 3.61
CA SER A 391 15.38 -32.46 2.33
C SER A 391 14.24 -31.51 1.92
N PHE A 392 13.00 -31.95 2.07
CA PHE A 392 11.83 -31.14 1.77
C PHE A 392 11.69 -29.93 2.73
N MET A 393 11.97 -30.10 4.02
CA MET A 393 11.95 -29.02 5.01
C MET A 393 13.06 -28.00 4.78
N GLU A 394 14.26 -28.44 4.39
CA GLU A 394 15.34 -27.53 3.99
C GLU A 394 14.94 -26.66 2.79
N LYS A 395 14.30 -27.27 1.79
CA LYS A 395 13.74 -26.53 0.67
C LYS A 395 12.64 -25.56 1.11
N CYS A 396 11.74 -25.99 1.99
CA CYS A 396 10.67 -25.13 2.51
C CYS A 396 11.24 -23.92 3.25
N GLU A 397 12.30 -24.10 4.05
CA GLU A 397 12.97 -23.00 4.75
C GLU A 397 13.66 -22.04 3.79
N SER A 398 14.33 -22.56 2.76
CA SER A 398 14.90 -21.74 1.69
C SER A 398 13.82 -20.93 0.95
N ASP A 399 12.69 -21.56 0.61
CA ASP A 399 11.55 -20.89 -0.01
C ASP A 399 11.00 -19.77 0.89
N ARG A 400 10.93 -20.00 2.21
CA ARG A 400 10.50 -18.99 3.21
C ARG A 400 11.40 -17.77 3.24
N LEU A 401 12.71 -17.98 3.29
CA LEU A 401 13.69 -16.89 3.27
C LEU A 401 13.56 -16.05 1.98
N ASN A 402 13.36 -16.71 0.84
CA ASN A 402 13.13 -16.03 -0.42
C ASN A 402 11.78 -15.30 -0.47
N ALA A 403 10.71 -15.88 0.09
CA ALA A 403 9.39 -15.26 0.17
C ALA A 403 9.42 -13.98 1.03
N ILE A 404 10.07 -13.99 2.20
CA ILE A 404 10.26 -12.80 3.03
C ILE A 404 11.04 -11.73 2.26
N LYS A 405 12.15 -12.12 1.61
CA LYS A 405 12.96 -11.20 0.81
C LYS A 405 12.14 -10.54 -0.29
N LYS A 406 11.30 -11.33 -1.00
CA LYS A 406 10.41 -10.84 -2.05
C LYS A 406 9.33 -9.91 -1.50
N ALA A 407 8.63 -10.31 -0.44
CA ALA A 407 7.60 -9.48 0.19
C ALA A 407 8.16 -8.13 0.69
N THR A 408 9.37 -8.15 1.26
CA THR A 408 10.08 -6.93 1.69
C THR A 408 10.42 -6.04 0.51
N LEU A 409 10.92 -6.61 -0.59
CA LEU A 409 11.19 -5.86 -1.82
C LEU A 409 9.92 -5.22 -2.37
N ASP A 410 8.84 -5.99 -2.49
CA ASP A 410 7.57 -5.51 -3.01
C ASP A 410 7.00 -4.40 -2.13
N PHE A 411 7.05 -4.55 -0.80
CA PHE A 411 6.72 -3.49 0.15
C PHE A 411 7.53 -2.21 -0.09
N CYS A 412 8.86 -2.29 -0.15
CA CYS A 412 9.70 -1.12 -0.42
C CYS A 412 9.40 -0.47 -1.78
N SER A 413 9.13 -1.27 -2.81
CA SER A 413 8.76 -0.78 -4.14
C SER A 413 7.40 -0.06 -4.14
N THR A 414 6.40 -0.56 -3.39
CA THR A 414 5.09 0.13 -3.30
C THR A 414 5.22 1.53 -2.71
N LEU A 415 6.12 1.72 -1.73
CA LEU A 415 6.44 3.03 -1.16
C LEU A 415 7.20 3.90 -2.17
N GLY A 416 8.26 3.34 -2.79
CA GLY A 416 9.13 4.07 -3.71
C GLY A 416 8.42 4.63 -4.94
N ASN A 417 7.47 3.87 -5.50
CA ASN A 417 6.78 4.22 -6.75
C ASN A 417 5.92 5.49 -6.67
N LYS A 418 5.60 6.00 -5.48
CA LYS A 418 4.78 7.20 -5.29
C LYS A 418 5.56 8.43 -4.82
N ILE A 419 6.85 8.28 -4.49
CA ILE A 419 7.70 9.40 -4.04
C ILE A 419 7.72 10.53 -5.07
N SER A 420 7.85 10.20 -6.37
CA SER A 420 7.86 11.22 -7.43
C SER A 420 6.53 11.99 -7.53
N SER A 421 5.40 11.32 -7.29
CA SER A 421 4.08 11.97 -7.28
C SER A 421 3.89 12.88 -6.07
N LEU A 422 4.35 12.45 -4.89
CA LEU A 422 4.34 13.29 -3.68
C LEU A 422 5.23 14.53 -3.87
N LYS A 423 6.44 14.35 -4.42
CA LYS A 423 7.33 15.46 -4.77
C LYS A 423 6.66 16.43 -5.74
N LEU A 424 5.96 15.93 -6.76
CA LEU A 424 5.27 16.78 -7.72
C LEU A 424 4.18 17.64 -7.06
N CYS A 425 3.47 17.13 -6.04
CA CYS A 425 2.49 17.92 -5.28
C CYS A 425 3.18 19.11 -4.59
N ILE A 426 4.32 18.85 -3.93
CA ILE A 426 5.12 19.89 -3.27
C ILE A 426 5.66 20.92 -4.28
N ASP A 427 6.21 20.45 -5.40
CA ASP A 427 6.76 21.34 -6.44
C ASP A 427 5.66 22.29 -6.98
N LYS A 428 4.43 21.82 -7.15
CA LYS A 428 3.30 22.66 -7.54
C LYS A 428 2.86 23.64 -6.46
N MET A 429 2.87 23.23 -5.19
CA MET A 429 2.59 24.15 -4.08
C MET A 429 3.61 25.31 -4.03
N LEU A 430 4.88 25.03 -4.33
CA LEU A 430 5.91 26.06 -4.47
C LEU A 430 5.61 26.99 -5.66
N THR A 431 5.20 26.46 -6.81
CA THR A 431 4.79 27.30 -7.95
C THR A 431 3.62 28.23 -7.58
N LEU A 432 2.60 27.70 -6.88
CA LEU A 432 1.45 28.49 -6.45
C LEU A 432 1.82 29.61 -5.46
N GLU A 433 2.83 29.38 -4.62
CA GLU A 433 3.37 30.44 -3.76
C GLU A 433 4.07 31.54 -4.57
N ASN A 434 4.83 31.17 -5.60
CA ASN A 434 5.47 32.15 -6.50
C ASN A 434 4.46 32.94 -7.35
N ASP A 435 3.25 32.41 -7.55
CA ASP A 435 2.17 33.08 -8.29
C ASP A 435 1.45 34.16 -7.45
N ILE A 436 1.76 34.28 -6.16
CA ILE A 436 1.21 35.35 -5.30
C ILE A 436 1.87 36.69 -5.67
N ASP A 437 1.06 37.66 -6.05
CA ASP A 437 1.50 39.04 -6.34
C ASP A 437 0.88 40.01 -5.32
N PRO A 438 1.62 40.38 -4.26
CA PRO A 438 1.15 41.32 -3.25
C PRO A 438 0.82 42.70 -3.81
N THR A 439 1.49 43.12 -4.89
CA THR A 439 1.25 44.43 -5.51
C THR A 439 -0.06 44.42 -6.27
N ALA A 440 -0.30 43.38 -7.08
CA ALA A 440 -1.57 43.21 -7.78
C ALA A 440 -2.76 43.10 -6.81
N ASP A 441 -2.63 42.29 -5.76
CA ASP A 441 -3.69 42.12 -4.76
C ASP A 441 -3.99 43.42 -4.00
N LEU A 442 -2.95 44.19 -3.63
CA LEU A 442 -3.12 45.52 -3.02
C LEU A 442 -3.80 46.51 -3.97
N LEU A 443 -3.42 46.51 -5.24
CA LEU A 443 -4.04 47.36 -6.26
C LEU A 443 -5.51 46.97 -6.45
N GLN A 444 -5.83 45.68 -6.50
CA GLN A 444 -7.20 45.21 -6.60
C GLN A 444 -8.03 45.64 -5.38
N LEU A 445 -7.47 45.54 -4.17
CA LEU A 445 -8.09 46.05 -2.95
C LEU A 445 -8.41 47.55 -3.07
N LEU A 446 -7.45 48.35 -3.53
CA LEU A 446 -7.64 49.78 -3.73
C LEU A 446 -8.68 50.07 -4.82
N VAL A 447 -8.65 49.39 -5.96
CA VAL A 447 -9.59 49.60 -7.06
C VAL A 447 -11.02 49.29 -6.64
N LYS A 448 -11.23 48.19 -5.91
CA LYS A 448 -12.56 47.74 -5.47
C LYS A 448 -13.11 48.56 -4.31
N TYR A 449 -12.26 48.94 -3.35
CA TYR A 449 -12.69 49.55 -2.09
C TYR A 449 -12.27 51.02 -1.91
N LYS A 450 -11.73 51.69 -2.93
CA LYS A 450 -11.44 53.14 -2.88
C LYS A 450 -12.71 53.95 -2.60
N THR A 451 -12.66 54.83 -1.61
CA THR A 451 -13.79 55.69 -1.19
C THR A 451 -13.61 57.16 -1.53
N GLY A 452 -12.42 57.57 -1.97
CA GLY A 452 -12.11 58.93 -2.37
C GLY A 452 -10.61 59.23 -2.33
N SER A 453 -10.20 60.33 -2.96
CA SER A 453 -8.83 60.84 -2.91
C SER A 453 -8.63 61.79 -1.71
N PHE A 454 -7.37 62.02 -1.33
CA PHE A 454 -7.04 62.96 -0.28
C PHE A 454 -7.41 64.40 -0.70
N LYS A 455 -8.40 64.99 -0.01
CA LYS A 455 -8.90 66.34 -0.27
C LYS A 455 -8.90 67.19 1.02
N PRO A 456 -7.83 67.96 1.30
CA PRO A 456 -7.81 68.87 2.44
C PRO A 456 -8.80 70.03 2.22
N GLN A 457 -9.60 70.34 3.24
CA GLN A 457 -10.54 71.47 3.22
C GLN A 457 -10.16 72.47 4.30
N ALA A 458 -9.58 73.59 3.90
CA ALA A 458 -9.19 74.65 4.82
C ALA A 458 -10.44 75.42 5.31
N ILE A 459 -10.55 75.58 6.62
CA ILE A 459 -11.61 76.40 7.23
C ILE A 459 -11.14 77.85 7.27
N VAL A 460 -11.84 78.70 6.52
CA VAL A 460 -11.49 80.12 6.39
C VAL A 460 -12.32 81.00 7.32
N TYR A 461 -11.66 81.97 7.96
CA TYR A 461 -12.33 83.06 8.66
C TYR A 461 -12.90 84.06 7.66
N ASN A 462 -14.19 83.92 7.37
CA ASN A 462 -14.93 84.81 6.47
C ASN A 462 -15.34 86.11 7.18
N ASN A 463 -14.43 87.08 7.24
CA ASN A 463 -14.74 88.43 7.67
C ASN A 463 -15.57 89.15 6.58
N TYR A 464 -16.78 89.61 6.92
CA TYR A 464 -17.69 90.27 5.99
C TYR A 464 -17.08 91.49 5.28
N TYR A 465 -16.25 92.28 5.98
CA TYR A 465 -15.66 93.51 5.45
C TYR A 465 -14.35 93.26 4.68
N ASN A 466 -13.61 92.21 5.06
CA ASN A 466 -12.30 91.87 4.51
C ASN A 466 -12.17 90.36 4.30
N PRO A 467 -12.92 89.78 3.33
CA PRO A 467 -12.88 88.35 3.06
C PRO A 467 -11.48 87.92 2.61
N GLY A 468 -10.97 86.84 3.22
CA GLY A 468 -9.66 86.27 2.86
C GLY A 468 -8.42 87.01 3.37
N SER A 469 -8.55 88.08 4.16
CA SER A 469 -7.39 88.87 4.62
C SER A 469 -6.62 88.30 5.82
N PHE A 470 -7.17 87.29 6.49
CA PHE A 470 -6.60 86.75 7.75
C PHE A 470 -5.86 85.43 7.57
N GLN A 471 -5.96 84.80 6.40
CA GLN A 471 -5.38 83.51 6.07
C GLN A 471 -4.96 83.52 4.60
N ASN A 472 -3.97 82.71 4.25
CA ASN A 472 -3.51 82.58 2.87
C ASN A 472 -3.99 81.29 2.20
N PHE A 473 -4.31 80.26 2.99
CA PHE A 473 -4.77 78.96 2.50
C PHE A 473 -6.29 78.85 2.62
N GLY A 474 -6.94 78.18 1.66
CA GLY A 474 -8.39 78.04 1.61
C GLY A 474 -9.15 79.25 1.04
N VAL A 475 -8.45 80.34 0.75
CA VAL A 475 -9.05 81.54 0.16
C VAL A 475 -9.14 81.37 -1.35
N ASP A 476 -10.29 81.74 -1.92
CA ASP A 476 -10.51 81.81 -3.37
C ASP A 476 -9.34 82.52 -4.09
N LEU A 477 -8.93 81.95 -5.23
CA LEU A 477 -7.74 82.37 -5.97
C LEU A 477 -7.83 83.84 -6.42
N GLU A 478 -9.01 84.28 -6.87
CA GLU A 478 -9.21 85.66 -7.32
C GLU A 478 -9.10 86.65 -6.15
N THR A 479 -9.74 86.31 -5.04
CA THR A 479 -9.68 87.08 -3.80
C THR A 479 -8.23 87.19 -3.30
N ARG A 480 -7.48 86.08 -3.33
CA ARG A 480 -6.08 86.04 -2.90
C ARG A 480 -5.18 86.92 -3.78
N CYS A 481 -5.29 86.78 -5.10
CA CYS A 481 -4.57 87.61 -6.07
C CYS A 481 -4.88 89.11 -5.92
N ARG A 482 -6.16 89.47 -5.70
CA ARG A 482 -6.56 90.85 -5.45
C ARG A 482 -5.90 91.44 -4.20
N LEU A 483 -5.90 90.69 -3.10
CA LEU A 483 -5.27 91.12 -1.84
C LEU A 483 -3.75 91.24 -1.97
N ASP A 484 -3.12 90.34 -2.73
CA ASP A 484 -1.68 90.35 -3.01
C ASP A 484 -1.27 91.43 -4.02
N LYS A 485 -2.25 92.06 -4.70
CA LYS A 485 -2.05 93.00 -5.82
C LYS A 485 -1.19 92.40 -6.94
N LYS A 486 -1.29 91.08 -7.14
CA LYS A 486 -0.60 90.32 -8.19
C LYS A 486 -1.60 89.40 -8.89
N VAL A 487 -1.31 89.03 -10.13
CA VAL A 487 -2.13 88.08 -10.89
C VAL A 487 -1.83 86.62 -10.57
N VAL A 488 -0.76 86.35 -9.82
CA VAL A 488 -0.39 85.03 -9.28
C VAL A 488 -0.21 85.19 -7.77
N PRO A 489 -0.69 84.27 -6.92
CA PRO A 489 -0.53 84.37 -5.48
C PRO A 489 0.93 84.48 -5.06
N LEU A 490 1.21 85.33 -4.07
CA LEU A 490 2.57 85.56 -3.58
C LEU A 490 3.23 84.27 -3.07
N ILE A 491 2.48 83.36 -2.46
CA ILE A 491 2.99 82.06 -1.99
C ILE A 491 3.55 81.24 -3.15
N ILE A 492 2.80 81.15 -4.25
CA ILE A 492 3.20 80.37 -5.42
C ILE A 492 4.42 81.00 -6.11
N SER A 493 4.38 82.31 -6.39
CA SER A 493 5.50 82.99 -7.08
C SER A 493 6.78 82.99 -6.25
N SER A 494 6.66 83.14 -4.92
CA SER A 494 7.80 83.13 -4.01
C SER A 494 8.41 81.74 -3.90
N ILE A 495 7.61 80.68 -3.73
CA ILE A 495 8.15 79.32 -3.61
C ILE A 495 8.87 78.91 -4.90
N PHE A 496 8.31 79.18 -6.09
CA PHE A 496 8.99 78.87 -7.35
C PHE A 496 10.28 79.66 -7.53
N SER A 497 10.28 80.95 -7.22
CA SER A 497 11.48 81.78 -7.26
C SER A 497 12.54 81.32 -6.27
N TYR A 498 12.13 80.80 -5.11
CA TYR A 498 13.04 80.21 -4.11
C TYR A 498 13.62 78.88 -4.60
N MET A 499 12.80 78.00 -5.17
CA MET A 499 13.24 76.73 -5.76
C MET A 499 14.22 76.92 -6.91
N ASP A 500 13.98 77.92 -7.76
CA ASP A 500 14.86 78.28 -8.86
C ASP A 500 16.27 78.68 -8.41
N LYS A 501 16.40 79.26 -7.20
CA LYS A 501 17.70 79.58 -6.59
C LYS A 501 18.39 78.35 -6.03
N ILE A 502 17.64 77.32 -5.63
CA ILE A 502 18.16 76.08 -5.03
C ILE A 502 18.65 75.11 -6.10
N TYR A 503 17.97 75.00 -7.25
CA TYR A 503 18.31 73.98 -8.26
C TYR A 503 19.78 73.94 -8.70
N PRO A 504 20.48 75.07 -8.89
CA PRO A 504 21.90 75.06 -9.24
C PRO A 504 22.80 74.40 -8.19
N ASP A 505 22.43 74.48 -6.91
CA ASP A 505 23.22 74.00 -5.77
C ASP A 505 22.98 72.50 -5.48
N LEU A 506 22.05 71.85 -6.18
CA LEU A 506 21.73 70.44 -6.01
C LEU A 506 22.72 69.53 -6.75
N SER A 507 22.99 68.37 -6.15
CA SER A 507 24.08 67.48 -6.56
C SER A 507 23.89 66.78 -7.90
N ASN A 508 22.66 66.42 -8.29
CA ASN A 508 22.35 65.77 -9.56
C ASN A 508 20.87 65.92 -9.96
N ASP A 509 20.55 65.55 -11.19
CA ASP A 509 19.20 65.66 -11.76
C ASP A 509 18.17 64.77 -11.07
N LYS A 510 18.56 63.61 -10.54
CA LYS A 510 17.69 62.75 -9.73
C LYS A 510 17.24 63.42 -8.44
N VAL A 511 18.13 64.18 -7.79
CA VAL A 511 17.77 65.00 -6.61
C VAL A 511 16.86 66.16 -7.01
N ARG A 512 17.05 66.75 -8.19
CA ARG A 512 16.18 67.83 -8.70
C ARG A 512 14.75 67.36 -8.97
N THR A 513 14.58 66.18 -9.57
CA THR A 513 13.27 65.61 -9.88
C THR A 513 12.54 65.13 -8.62
N SER A 514 13.24 64.43 -7.72
CA SER A 514 12.68 63.91 -6.46
C SER A 514 12.09 64.97 -5.54
N ILE A 515 12.54 66.23 -5.59
CA ILE A 515 11.94 67.33 -4.81
C ILE A 515 10.43 67.44 -5.01
N TRP A 516 9.96 67.19 -6.23
CA TRP A 516 8.55 67.32 -6.58
C TRP A 516 7.79 66.00 -6.66
N THR A 517 8.48 64.86 -6.71
CA THR A 517 7.86 63.54 -6.83
C THR A 517 7.90 62.73 -5.55
N ASP A 518 8.82 63.01 -4.63
CA ASP A 518 8.93 62.25 -3.40
C ASP A 518 7.79 62.56 -2.43
N SER A 519 7.31 61.51 -1.78
CA SER A 519 6.33 61.64 -0.69
C SER A 519 6.97 62.34 0.51
N VAL A 520 6.28 63.34 1.06
CA VAL A 520 6.71 64.08 2.25
C VAL A 520 5.77 63.76 3.42
N LYS A 521 6.33 63.63 4.63
CA LYS A 521 5.53 63.51 5.85
C LYS A 521 4.61 64.72 5.98
N LEU A 522 3.30 64.47 5.94
CA LEU A 522 2.27 65.51 5.97
C LEU A 522 2.42 66.48 7.16
N SER A 523 2.92 66.00 8.31
CA SER A 523 3.19 66.84 9.48
C SER A 523 4.19 67.97 9.20
N LEU A 524 5.23 67.72 8.40
CA LEU A 524 6.24 68.72 8.05
C LEU A 524 5.63 69.77 7.11
N THR A 525 4.86 69.31 6.12
CA THR A 525 4.11 70.18 5.21
C THR A 525 3.13 71.07 5.98
N HIS A 526 2.40 70.51 6.95
CA HIS A 526 1.47 71.27 7.80
C HIS A 526 2.17 72.26 8.74
N GLN A 527 3.37 71.97 9.24
CA GLN A 527 4.15 72.92 10.03
C GLN A 527 4.50 74.17 9.21
N LEU A 528 5.01 73.98 7.99
CA LEU A 528 5.32 75.11 7.10
C LEU A 528 4.06 75.83 6.62
N ARG A 529 3.02 75.09 6.22
CA ARG A 529 1.69 75.65 5.90
C ARG A 529 1.19 76.55 7.02
N ASN A 530 1.29 76.12 8.28
CA ASN A 530 0.85 76.90 9.44
C ASN A 530 1.64 78.21 9.60
N LEU A 531 2.96 78.19 9.39
CA LEU A 531 3.78 79.41 9.40
C LEU A 531 3.38 80.39 8.29
N LEU A 532 3.12 79.85 7.09
CA LEU A 532 2.70 80.64 5.94
C LEU A 532 1.23 81.08 6.01
N ASN A 533 0.39 80.46 6.84
CA ASN A 533 -1.03 80.83 6.95
C ASN A 533 -1.29 81.92 8.00
N LYS A 534 -0.38 82.14 8.96
CA LYS A 534 -0.59 83.02 10.13
C LYS A 534 -0.45 84.51 9.87
N GLN A 535 0.17 84.91 8.76
CA GLN A 535 0.50 86.30 8.49
C GLN A 535 0.15 86.68 7.05
N GLN A 536 -0.30 87.92 6.85
CA GLN A 536 -0.57 88.45 5.52
C GLN A 536 0.75 88.98 4.94
N PHE A 537 1.12 88.50 3.74
CA PHE A 537 2.35 88.91 3.07
C PHE A 537 2.13 90.12 2.18
N HIS A 538 3.13 91.00 2.09
CA HIS A 538 3.13 92.17 1.20
C HIS A 538 4.15 92.07 0.05
N ASN A 539 5.19 91.26 0.22
CA ASN A 539 6.24 91.05 -0.77
C ASN A 539 6.82 89.62 -0.68
N GLU A 540 7.64 89.23 -1.65
CA GLU A 540 8.22 87.88 -1.72
C GLU A 540 9.33 87.67 -0.67
N GLY A 541 9.98 88.74 -0.20
CA GLY A 541 11.07 88.69 0.78
C GLY A 541 10.62 88.13 2.12
N GLU A 542 9.44 88.52 2.60
CA GLU A 542 8.85 88.02 3.85
C GLU A 542 8.66 86.48 3.82
N ILE A 543 8.29 85.93 2.66
CA ILE A 543 8.14 84.49 2.47
C ILE A 543 9.51 83.83 2.42
N PHE A 544 10.48 84.43 1.72
CA PHE A 544 11.86 83.93 1.63
C PHE A 544 12.53 83.82 3.00
N ASP A 545 12.30 84.78 3.89
CA ASP A 545 12.85 84.77 5.24
C ASP A 545 12.31 83.57 6.04
N ILE A 546 11.03 83.22 5.88
CA ILE A 546 10.44 82.04 6.51
C ILE A 546 11.02 80.77 5.91
N LEU A 547 11.09 80.67 4.59
CA LEU A 547 11.61 79.49 3.89
C LEU A 547 13.07 79.22 4.31
N SER A 548 13.92 80.25 4.30
CA SER A 548 15.33 80.14 4.69
C SER A 548 15.53 79.88 6.19
N THR A 549 14.73 80.49 7.07
CA THR A 549 14.84 80.30 8.53
C THR A 549 14.30 78.95 8.98
N SER A 550 13.35 78.37 8.24
CA SER A 550 12.68 77.12 8.61
C SER A 550 13.59 75.88 8.58
N LYS A 551 14.74 75.93 7.90
CA LYS A 551 15.68 74.80 7.71
C LYS A 551 15.00 73.51 7.22
N LEU A 552 13.91 73.63 6.47
CA LEU A 552 13.17 72.49 5.94
C LEU A 552 13.77 72.04 4.61
N GLU A 553 13.68 70.73 4.35
CA GLU A 553 14.09 70.15 3.07
C GLU A 553 13.29 70.74 1.90
N PRO A 554 13.90 70.96 0.72
CA PRO A 554 13.20 71.50 -0.45
C PRO A 554 11.93 70.73 -0.82
N SER A 555 11.91 69.40 -0.68
CA SER A 555 10.69 68.60 -0.94
C SER A 555 9.52 68.99 -0.03
N THR A 556 9.80 69.41 1.21
CA THR A 556 8.76 69.90 2.13
C THR A 556 8.14 71.21 1.64
N ILE A 557 8.97 72.11 1.11
CA ILE A 557 8.51 73.38 0.56
C ILE A 557 7.71 73.14 -0.73
N ALA A 558 8.15 72.23 -1.59
CA ALA A 558 7.42 71.79 -2.78
C ALA A 558 6.04 71.18 -2.43
N SER A 559 5.99 70.35 -1.38
CA SER A 559 4.74 69.75 -0.88
C SER A 559 3.72 70.80 -0.43
N VAL A 560 4.14 71.95 0.11
CA VAL A 560 3.22 73.03 0.51
C VAL A 560 2.52 73.65 -0.69
N VAL A 561 3.17 73.73 -1.85
CA VAL A 561 2.52 74.18 -3.09
C VAL A 561 1.38 73.24 -3.47
N LYS A 562 1.59 71.92 -3.38
CA LYS A 562 0.55 70.92 -3.64
C LYS A 562 -0.64 71.11 -2.69
N ILE A 563 -0.38 71.25 -1.39
CA ILE A 563 -1.43 71.50 -0.39
C ILE A 563 -2.16 72.83 -0.64
N TYR A 564 -1.43 73.88 -1.01
CA TYR A 564 -2.05 75.18 -1.33
C TYR A 564 -3.08 75.04 -2.46
N LEU A 565 -2.73 74.33 -3.53
CA LEU A 565 -3.62 74.10 -4.68
C LEU A 565 -4.79 73.19 -4.32
N LEU A 566 -4.55 72.12 -3.57
CA LEU A 566 -5.59 71.17 -3.13
C LEU A 566 -6.61 71.79 -2.17
N GLU A 567 -6.23 72.82 -1.41
CA GLU A 567 -7.09 73.52 -0.46
C GLU A 567 -7.89 74.67 -1.07
N LEU A 568 -7.69 75.00 -2.35
CA LEU A 568 -8.49 76.03 -3.01
C LEU A 568 -9.98 75.63 -2.99
N PRO A 569 -10.91 76.57 -2.69
CA PRO A 569 -12.34 76.29 -2.75
C PRO A 569 -12.79 75.79 -4.12
N ASP A 570 -12.30 76.45 -5.17
CA ASP A 570 -12.42 76.04 -6.56
C ASP A 570 -11.03 75.64 -7.09
N PRO A 571 -10.89 74.46 -7.73
CA PRO A 571 -9.61 74.03 -8.28
C PRO A 571 -9.10 74.96 -9.38
N LEU A 572 -7.81 74.88 -9.68
CA LEU A 572 -7.16 75.77 -10.64
C LEU A 572 -7.80 75.74 -12.04
N ILE A 573 -8.33 74.59 -12.43
CA ILE A 573 -9.28 74.44 -13.53
C ILE A 573 -10.61 74.05 -12.90
N PRO A 574 -11.61 74.96 -12.89
CA PRO A 574 -12.93 74.71 -12.34
C PRO A 574 -13.60 73.47 -12.92
N ASN A 575 -14.50 72.91 -12.12
CA ASN A 575 -15.14 71.62 -12.37
C ASN A 575 -15.91 71.56 -13.69
N ASP A 576 -16.62 72.62 -14.06
CA ASP A 576 -17.36 72.77 -15.32
C ASP A 576 -16.42 72.76 -16.54
N VAL A 577 -15.28 73.44 -16.44
CA VAL A 577 -14.24 73.45 -17.48
C VAL A 577 -13.58 72.07 -17.60
N SER A 578 -13.28 71.44 -16.46
CA SER A 578 -12.70 70.08 -16.43
C SER A 578 -13.64 69.03 -17.03
N ASP A 579 -14.96 69.17 -16.88
CA ASP A 579 -15.95 68.26 -17.47
C ASP A 579 -15.96 68.40 -19.02
N ILE A 580 -15.82 69.62 -19.56
CA ILE A 580 -15.68 69.86 -21.01
C ILE A 580 -14.38 69.24 -21.53
N LEU A 581 -13.27 69.44 -20.81
CA LEU A 581 -11.97 68.86 -21.18
C LEU A 581 -12.03 67.33 -21.15
N ARG A 582 -12.75 66.72 -20.22
CA ARG A 582 -12.95 65.27 -20.20
C ARG A 582 -13.51 64.75 -21.52
N MET A 583 -14.57 65.38 -22.03
CA MET A 583 -15.18 65.02 -23.32
C MET A 583 -14.18 65.22 -24.48
N LEU A 584 -13.40 66.31 -24.45
CA LEU A 584 -12.36 66.56 -25.46
C LEU A 584 -11.29 65.46 -25.49
N TYR A 585 -10.79 65.03 -24.32
CA TYR A 585 -9.75 63.99 -24.22
C TYR A 585 -10.31 62.58 -24.47
N LEU A 586 -11.62 62.36 -24.31
CA LEU A 586 -12.32 61.15 -24.76
C LEU A 586 -12.38 61.09 -26.30
N ASP A 587 -12.75 62.20 -26.94
CA ASP A 587 -12.88 62.28 -28.41
C ASP A 587 -11.50 62.30 -29.11
N TYR A 588 -10.48 62.83 -28.44
CA TYR A 588 -9.11 62.96 -28.96
C TYR A 588 -8.08 62.49 -27.91
N PRO A 589 -7.87 61.19 -27.70
CA PRO A 589 -6.94 60.68 -26.68
C PRO A 589 -5.46 60.93 -27.04
N PRO A 590 -4.57 61.19 -26.06
CA PRO A 590 -3.13 61.41 -26.29
C PRO A 590 -2.35 60.10 -26.46
N LEU A 591 -1.26 60.13 -27.24
CA LEU A 591 -0.41 58.97 -27.56
C LEU A 591 0.32 58.34 -26.34
N VAL A 592 0.41 59.03 -25.20
CA VAL A 592 1.05 58.48 -23.98
C VAL A 592 0.34 57.21 -23.47
N GLU A 593 -0.92 56.98 -23.85
CA GLU A 593 -1.68 55.77 -23.52
C GLU A 593 -1.08 54.48 -24.13
N THR A 594 -0.48 54.53 -25.33
CA THR A 594 0.07 53.32 -25.98
C THR A 594 1.41 52.87 -25.41
N ALA A 595 2.11 53.72 -24.65
CA ALA A 595 3.39 53.39 -24.03
C ALA A 595 3.26 52.88 -22.57
N LEU A 596 2.16 53.20 -21.88
CA LEU A 596 1.94 52.83 -20.47
C LEU A 596 1.01 51.61 -20.27
N GLN A 597 0.31 51.15 -21.31
CA GLN A 597 -0.51 49.93 -21.27
C GLN A 597 0.31 48.67 -21.63
N ASN A 598 1.14 48.20 -20.68
CA ASN A 598 1.56 46.79 -20.66
C ASN A 598 0.73 46.04 -19.61
N SER A 599 -0.57 45.88 -19.84
CA SER A 599 -1.42 44.91 -19.15
C SER A 599 -2.72 44.69 -19.95
N THR A 600 -2.77 43.58 -20.70
CA THR A 600 -4.00 42.89 -21.15
C THR A 600 -5.10 43.71 -21.83
N SER A 601 -4.83 44.20 -23.04
CA SER A 601 -5.72 44.04 -24.23
C SER A 601 -5.21 44.96 -25.33
N SER A 602 -4.66 44.40 -26.41
CA SER A 602 -4.37 45.15 -27.62
C SER A 602 -5.68 45.68 -28.22
N PRO A 603 -5.87 47.00 -28.39
CA PRO A 603 -6.87 47.48 -29.32
C PRO A 603 -6.23 47.41 -30.70
N GLU A 604 -6.54 46.33 -31.43
CA GLU A 604 -6.45 46.32 -32.89
C GLU A 604 -7.39 47.42 -33.41
N ASN A 605 -6.88 48.63 -33.59
CA ASN A 605 -7.50 49.61 -34.47
C ASN A 605 -6.39 50.36 -35.21
N GLN A 606 -6.34 50.12 -36.52
CA GLN A 606 -5.58 50.85 -37.52
C GLN A 606 -5.73 52.36 -37.28
N ARG A 607 -4.65 53.03 -36.89
CA ARG A 607 -4.51 54.49 -36.99
C ARG A 607 -3.41 54.75 -38.02
N ASP A 608 -3.79 55.36 -39.14
CA ASP A 608 -2.86 55.80 -40.19
C ASP A 608 -2.06 57.03 -39.70
N ASP A 609 -0.74 57.04 -39.88
CA ASP A 609 0.20 58.11 -39.46
C ASP A 609 -0.27 59.54 -39.84
N ASP A 610 -0.97 59.72 -40.98
CA ASP A 610 -1.45 61.03 -41.45
C ASP A 610 -2.62 61.60 -40.62
N ASN A 611 -3.35 60.76 -39.87
CA ASN A 611 -4.45 61.21 -39.01
C ASN A 611 -3.97 61.65 -37.61
N GLU A 612 -2.76 61.27 -37.19
CA GLU A 612 -2.24 61.49 -35.82
C GLU A 612 -1.94 62.97 -35.53
N GLU A 613 -1.27 63.67 -36.44
CA GLU A 613 -1.01 65.11 -36.33
C GLU A 613 -2.33 65.92 -36.27
N GLY A 614 -3.39 65.41 -36.91
CA GLY A 614 -4.73 66.00 -36.92
C GLY A 614 -5.45 65.87 -35.58
N PHE A 615 -5.32 64.72 -34.89
CA PHE A 615 -5.91 64.50 -33.56
C PHE A 615 -5.22 65.35 -32.50
N ASP A 616 -3.89 65.38 -32.48
CA ASP A 616 -3.11 66.24 -31.56
C ASP A 616 -3.43 67.71 -31.79
N THR A 617 -3.45 68.17 -33.05
CA THR A 617 -3.78 69.56 -33.37
C THR A 617 -5.19 69.94 -32.91
N LYS A 618 -6.18 69.05 -33.07
CA LYS A 618 -7.56 69.27 -32.60
C LYS A 618 -7.65 69.28 -31.08
N ARG A 619 -6.97 68.34 -30.39
CA ARG A 619 -6.90 68.28 -28.92
C ARG A 619 -6.27 69.53 -28.34
N ILE A 620 -5.08 69.90 -28.79
CA ILE A 620 -4.36 71.08 -28.28
C ILE A 620 -5.14 72.37 -28.58
N ARG A 621 -5.79 72.46 -29.75
CA ARG A 621 -6.70 73.58 -30.07
C ARG A 621 -7.92 73.64 -29.16
N GLY A 622 -8.57 72.51 -28.93
CA GLY A 622 -9.69 72.41 -28.00
C GLY A 622 -9.27 72.79 -26.58
N LEU A 623 -8.10 72.35 -26.14
CA LEU A 623 -7.55 72.62 -24.81
C LEU A 623 -7.35 74.12 -24.58
N TYR A 624 -6.58 74.83 -25.42
CA TYR A 624 -6.37 76.26 -25.20
C TYR A 624 -7.65 77.08 -25.41
N THR A 625 -8.56 76.64 -26.28
CA THR A 625 -9.85 77.33 -26.49
C THR A 625 -10.74 77.20 -25.25
N THR A 626 -10.78 76.00 -24.65
CA THR A 626 -11.55 75.74 -23.43
C THR A 626 -10.96 76.48 -22.23
N LEU A 627 -9.64 76.45 -22.06
CA LEU A 627 -8.93 77.18 -21.00
C LEU A 627 -9.02 78.71 -21.13
N SER A 628 -9.36 79.24 -22.32
CA SER A 628 -9.54 80.69 -22.52
C SER A 628 -10.72 81.28 -21.74
N SER A 629 -11.66 80.42 -21.29
CA SER A 629 -12.80 80.80 -20.45
C SER A 629 -12.41 81.09 -18.99
N LEU A 630 -11.21 80.66 -18.57
CA LEU A 630 -10.72 80.86 -17.21
C LEU A 630 -10.39 82.33 -16.93
N SER A 631 -10.57 82.75 -15.68
CA SER A 631 -10.20 84.11 -15.28
C SER A 631 -8.67 84.31 -15.29
N LYS A 632 -8.25 85.57 -15.41
CA LYS A 632 -6.83 85.94 -15.52
C LYS A 632 -5.96 85.38 -14.37
N PRO A 633 -6.39 85.37 -13.09
CA PRO A 633 -5.65 84.72 -12.00
C PRO A 633 -5.42 83.23 -12.21
N HIS A 634 -6.41 82.49 -12.68
CA HIS A 634 -6.31 81.05 -12.95
C HIS A 634 -5.32 80.76 -14.09
N ILE A 635 -5.46 81.46 -15.23
CA ILE A 635 -4.54 81.31 -16.37
C ILE A 635 -3.11 81.69 -16.00
N ALA A 636 -2.91 82.80 -15.27
CA ALA A 636 -1.58 83.25 -14.87
C ALA A 636 -0.92 82.30 -13.87
N THR A 637 -1.70 81.73 -12.93
CA THR A 637 -1.19 80.76 -11.95
C THR A 637 -0.85 79.44 -12.64
N LEU A 638 -1.69 78.97 -13.57
CA LEU A 638 -1.39 77.81 -14.40
C LEU A 638 -0.14 78.04 -15.26
N ASP A 639 0.00 79.20 -15.92
CA ASP A 639 1.21 79.55 -16.68
C ASP A 639 2.45 79.58 -15.78
N ALA A 640 2.35 80.10 -14.55
CA ALA A 640 3.47 80.13 -13.61
C ALA A 640 3.93 78.71 -13.23
N ILE A 641 3.00 77.83 -12.89
CA ILE A 641 3.28 76.42 -12.55
C ILE A 641 3.89 75.69 -13.75
N THR A 642 3.25 75.77 -14.92
CA THR A 642 3.76 75.11 -16.13
C THR A 642 5.09 75.71 -16.57
N THR A 643 5.32 77.01 -16.38
CA THR A 643 6.61 77.66 -16.70
C THR A 643 7.74 77.15 -15.81
N HIS A 644 7.47 77.00 -14.51
CA HIS A 644 8.43 76.47 -13.56
C HIS A 644 8.89 75.06 -13.97
N PHE A 645 7.95 74.15 -14.18
CA PHE A 645 8.28 72.77 -14.56
C PHE A 645 8.85 72.66 -15.97
N TYR A 646 8.35 73.43 -16.94
CA TYR A 646 8.92 73.46 -18.29
C TYR A 646 10.38 73.93 -18.32
N ARG A 647 10.74 74.89 -17.47
CA ARG A 647 12.14 75.29 -17.30
C ARG A 647 12.97 74.18 -16.67
N LEU A 648 12.46 73.52 -15.64
CA LEU A 648 13.15 72.39 -15.01
C LEU A 648 13.35 71.25 -16.02
N ILE A 649 12.32 70.86 -16.77
CA ILE A 649 12.39 69.88 -17.87
C ILE A 649 13.47 70.26 -18.89
N LYS A 650 13.57 71.54 -19.27
CA LYS A 650 14.64 72.02 -20.16
C LYS A 650 16.03 71.89 -19.56
N ILE A 651 16.19 72.16 -18.27
CA ILE A 651 17.46 71.98 -17.56
C ILE A 651 17.85 70.50 -17.58
N LEU A 652 16.90 69.61 -17.30
CA LEU A 652 17.12 68.15 -17.33
C LEU A 652 17.54 67.68 -18.73
N LYS A 653 16.93 68.20 -19.80
CA LYS A 653 17.32 67.89 -21.20
C LYS A 653 18.76 68.27 -21.56
N MET A 654 19.39 69.15 -20.77
CA MET A 654 20.79 69.55 -20.97
C MET A 654 21.80 68.64 -20.25
N GLY A 655 21.33 67.70 -19.41
CA GLY A 655 22.16 66.74 -18.67
C GLY A 655 22.51 65.45 -19.44
N GLU A 656 23.34 64.59 -18.86
CA GLU A 656 23.63 63.26 -19.38
C GLU A 656 22.37 62.37 -19.30
N ASN A 657 22.02 61.68 -20.39
CA ASN A 657 20.71 61.02 -20.58
C ASN A 657 19.50 61.96 -20.39
N GLY A 658 19.71 63.26 -20.60
CA GLY A 658 18.75 64.31 -20.21
C GLY A 658 17.38 64.22 -20.87
N ASN A 659 17.25 63.64 -22.07
CA ASN A 659 15.95 63.45 -22.71
C ASN A 659 15.11 62.39 -21.99
N GLU A 660 15.68 61.23 -21.67
CA GLU A 660 14.99 60.15 -20.95
C GLU A 660 14.56 60.59 -19.56
N VAL A 661 15.47 61.21 -18.80
CA VAL A 661 15.18 61.75 -17.46
C VAL A 661 14.10 62.84 -17.50
N ALA A 662 14.14 63.71 -18.52
CA ALA A 662 13.15 64.76 -18.68
C ALA A 662 11.77 64.20 -19.04
N ASP A 663 11.70 63.17 -19.88
CA ASP A 663 10.44 62.55 -20.29
C ASP A 663 9.84 61.73 -19.12
N GLU A 664 10.64 60.95 -18.38
CA GLU A 664 10.23 60.28 -17.14
C GLU A 664 9.71 61.27 -16.09
N PHE A 665 10.43 62.38 -15.91
CA PHE A 665 10.00 63.44 -14.99
C PHE A 665 8.71 64.11 -15.46
N THR A 666 8.53 64.31 -16.77
CA THR A 666 7.30 64.91 -17.34
C THR A 666 6.09 64.03 -17.05
N VAL A 667 6.22 62.71 -17.15
CA VAL A 667 5.17 61.77 -16.76
C VAL A 667 4.91 61.83 -15.26
N SER A 668 5.96 61.67 -14.45
CA SER A 668 5.86 61.61 -12.98
C SER A 668 5.25 62.89 -12.40
N ILE A 669 5.71 64.07 -12.84
CA ILE A 669 5.19 65.35 -12.34
C ILE A 669 3.74 65.59 -12.77
N SER A 670 3.34 65.08 -13.94
CA SER A 670 1.96 65.17 -14.40
C SER A 670 1.02 64.31 -13.57
N GLN A 671 1.47 63.14 -13.12
CA GLN A 671 0.71 62.31 -12.18
C GLN A 671 0.60 62.99 -10.81
N GLU A 672 1.70 63.57 -10.32
CA GLU A 672 1.74 64.28 -9.04
C GLU A 672 0.84 65.52 -8.98
N PHE A 673 0.75 66.28 -10.08
CA PHE A 673 -0.04 67.51 -10.15
C PHE A 673 -1.46 67.32 -10.69
N ALA A 674 -1.82 66.12 -11.13
CA ALA A 674 -3.14 65.82 -11.68
C ALA A 674 -4.28 66.32 -10.78
N ASN A 675 -4.28 65.90 -9.51
CA ASN A 675 -5.29 66.33 -8.53
C ASN A 675 -5.08 67.76 -8.00
N CYS A 676 -3.94 68.40 -8.29
CA CYS A 676 -3.69 69.79 -7.89
C CYS A 676 -4.29 70.78 -8.88
N ILE A 677 -4.42 70.41 -10.16
CA ILE A 677 -4.95 71.30 -11.20
C ILE A 677 -6.47 71.14 -11.41
N ILE A 678 -7.01 69.94 -11.18
CA ILE A 678 -8.43 69.64 -11.26
C ILE A 678 -8.87 68.94 -9.98
N GLN A 679 -10.16 68.97 -9.68
CA GLN A 679 -10.70 68.19 -8.59
C GLN A 679 -11.25 66.84 -9.10
N SER A 680 -10.70 65.73 -8.60
CA SER A 680 -11.28 64.40 -8.84
C SER A 680 -12.65 64.29 -8.15
N LYS A 681 -13.71 64.07 -8.92
CA LYS A 681 -15.08 63.80 -8.47
C LYS A 681 -15.38 62.29 -8.47
N ILE A 682 -14.82 61.59 -9.45
CA ILE A 682 -14.90 60.14 -9.63
C ILE A 682 -13.50 59.56 -9.49
N THR A 683 -13.44 58.30 -9.09
CA THR A 683 -12.21 57.57 -8.78
C THR A 683 -11.23 57.40 -9.93
N ASP A 684 -11.60 57.76 -11.16
CA ASP A 684 -10.77 57.67 -12.38
C ASP A 684 -10.34 59.06 -12.90
N ASP A 685 -10.75 60.14 -12.22
CA ASP A 685 -10.46 61.52 -12.65
C ASP A 685 -8.98 61.91 -12.51
N ASN A 686 -8.16 61.10 -11.84
CA ASN A 686 -6.71 61.30 -11.80
C ASN A 686 -6.10 61.22 -13.21
N GLU A 687 -6.69 60.40 -14.09
CA GLU A 687 -6.21 60.18 -15.44
C GLU A 687 -6.40 61.42 -16.34
N ILE A 688 -7.53 62.10 -16.24
CA ILE A 688 -7.78 63.33 -17.01
C ILE A 688 -6.89 64.49 -16.53
N GLY A 689 -6.66 64.61 -15.21
CA GLY A 689 -5.73 65.61 -14.66
C GLY A 689 -4.30 65.40 -15.15
N PHE A 690 -3.86 64.13 -15.18
CA PHE A 690 -2.57 63.75 -15.75
C PHE A 690 -2.45 64.16 -17.22
N LYS A 691 -3.44 63.79 -18.06
CA LYS A 691 -3.44 64.09 -19.51
C LYS A 691 -3.38 65.59 -19.80
N ILE A 692 -4.18 66.38 -19.07
CA ILE A 692 -4.20 67.85 -19.22
C ILE A 692 -2.85 68.44 -18.85
N PHE A 693 -2.26 68.06 -17.71
CA PHE A 693 -0.99 68.64 -17.28
C PHE A 693 0.17 68.23 -18.20
N TYR A 694 0.17 66.99 -18.68
CA TYR A 694 1.17 66.50 -19.62
C TYR A 694 1.18 67.33 -20.92
N ASP A 695 0.00 67.60 -21.50
CA ASP A 695 -0.11 68.44 -22.70
C ASP A 695 0.27 69.90 -22.43
N LEU A 696 -0.08 70.43 -21.24
CA LEU A 696 0.33 71.78 -20.83
C LEU A 696 1.85 71.92 -20.79
N LEU A 697 2.57 70.89 -20.31
CA LEU A 697 4.04 70.89 -20.28
C LEU A 697 4.65 70.73 -21.68
N THR A 698 4.13 69.78 -22.46
CA THR A 698 4.67 69.41 -23.78
C THR A 698 4.42 70.50 -24.82
N HIS A 699 3.21 71.07 -24.85
CA HIS A 699 2.76 72.08 -25.81
C HIS A 699 2.71 73.50 -25.23
N LYS A 700 3.42 73.75 -24.12
CA LYS A 700 3.38 75.02 -23.37
C LYS A 700 3.45 76.26 -24.25
N LYS A 701 4.44 76.33 -25.16
CA LYS A 701 4.68 77.51 -26.00
C LYS A 701 3.46 77.85 -26.85
N GLN A 702 2.83 76.84 -27.45
CA GLN A 702 1.67 76.98 -28.31
C GLN A 702 0.44 77.39 -27.49
N ILE A 703 0.15 76.64 -26.41
CA ILE A 703 -1.05 76.85 -25.58
C ILE A 703 -1.04 78.25 -24.95
N PHE A 704 0.04 78.62 -24.24
CA PHE A 704 0.08 79.89 -23.51
C PHE A 704 0.30 81.11 -24.40
N HIS A 705 0.88 80.95 -25.60
CA HIS A 705 0.91 82.02 -26.60
C HIS A 705 -0.50 82.37 -27.06
N GLU A 706 -1.31 81.35 -27.38
CA GLU A 706 -2.69 81.55 -27.82
C GLU A 706 -3.60 82.09 -26.70
N LEU A 707 -3.46 81.56 -25.48
CA LEU A 707 -4.18 82.09 -24.32
C LEU A 707 -3.87 83.57 -24.08
N LYS A 708 -2.60 83.99 -24.16
CA LYS A 708 -2.23 85.41 -24.01
C LYS A 708 -2.81 86.28 -25.13
N ARG A 709 -2.86 85.77 -26.36
CA ARG A 709 -3.43 86.48 -27.52
C ARG A 709 -4.93 86.67 -27.40
N GLN A 710 -5.67 85.69 -26.88
CA GLN A 710 -7.12 85.75 -26.68
C GLN A 710 -7.49 86.62 -25.47
N ASN A 711 -6.74 86.54 -24.36
CA ASN A 711 -6.92 87.39 -23.18
C ASN A 711 -6.49 88.85 -23.35
N SER A 712 -5.81 89.19 -24.45
CA SER A 712 -5.49 90.58 -24.80
C SER A 712 -6.56 91.21 -25.71
N LYS A 713 -7.51 90.41 -26.20
CA LYS A 713 -8.61 90.83 -27.08
C LYS A 713 -9.96 90.95 -26.35
N ASN A 714 -10.06 90.35 -25.17
CA ASN A 714 -11.13 90.52 -24.18
C ASN A 714 -10.60 91.36 -23.01
#